data_AF-A0A1Y6G5K5-F1
#
_entry.id   AF-A0A1Y6G5K5-F1
#
_cell.length_a   1.000
_cell.length_b   1.000
_cell.length_c   1.000
_cell.angle_alpha   90.00
_cell.angle_beta   90.00
_cell.angle_gamma   90.00
#
_symmetry.space_group_name_H-M   'P 1'
#
loop_
_entity.id
_entity.type
_entity.pdbx_description
1 polymer ?
#
loop_
_entity_poly.entity_id
_entity_poly.type
_entity_poly.pdbx_seq_one_letter_code
_entity_poly.pdbx_strand_id
1 'polypeptide(L)'
;MLIGLFSTTVDSTKADGGPWKATFYSKINFSGQVISKSYTNLNLNWGAKSPDTKIPTDNFSAVFERQVTVSTPGKYKLIGKADDGIRIYVDGKKRIDFWSDGVHSINNEIYLTAGTHTLRAQYYEKKWSAAIAVDLVKISETIGSDTWSAEFYPSADFSGNPVKKAYQNLNLYWAGGSPTSSIPSDHFTAVFKKQVKVAKSGNYRLAGKADDGVRVYVDGTKKVDKWKSGINPFSQDVYLTAGNHTILIEYLEDKYSSSFAFNIEEVVDTIPPEEVDTIPVDKWSARFYPSRDFTGTPIKKEYNELQFSWGGGSPDSKIPTDNFSGIFERNYVIDETGDYKIVGTADDGARVYVDGVRYVDKWTDGVNIIDAPITLKPGTHTVKVEYFDSKYSAKLNLKLEPTNHENEPIDPTRWKATYYPSKDFTGTPLIKVYDELQFSWGNGSPDPMLPTDGFSGTFEKQYVVTKPGKYRFIGKADDGVRVYVDGVLNVDKWKDGVNIIDDPVTLTTGTHTIKVEYYDSKYSATMKLDLIEDFWEAKFYPSNNLTGTPVQKTFDDLDFYWSGSPITNIPADNFSAVFEKKVYIAKSSNYKLSGKADDGIRIYVDGLRKMDSWKDGVNNYSSSPQQLPEGIHTIKVEYYDSKYSASLVVNLSEVIKKTTTQYTNYDISLGELLNKQIGVSQSDKKYDAYVRSDLLKVNASTPNVGVVNTENTNVRGIPVNGWILGKLDKDEKVTIYSKTKQSDGYYWYKIKYNETWVNPSPTDISYYINPTNFGIGTSSYYQFLMLSEMAGADAYEVNQKILTNKGILTGKGQVFVNAGALYNINEIYLISHALLETGNGSSPLAKGVKVKKKLDSNGNPVIDPATGEEEITELASDAASYDAIVYNMYGVGAFDKCPLHCGARKAFKEGWTTPDKAIVGGAEFVALNYIDKGQDTIYKMKWNPAAPGTNQYATDIGWAVKQTPNIFNLYSLLDSYTLVFDVPKY
;
A
#
# COMPACT_ATOMS: atom_id res chain seq x y z
N MET A 1 74.08 -33.65 16.76
CA MET A 1 74.29 -32.19 16.76
C MET A 1 73.49 -31.60 15.61
N LEU A 2 72.26 -31.16 15.87
CA LEU A 2 71.42 -30.34 14.98
C LEU A 2 70.26 -29.78 15.84
N ILE A 3 70.62 -29.11 16.93
CA ILE A 3 69.72 -28.23 17.68
C ILE A 3 69.94 -26.85 17.08
N GLY A 4 68.91 -26.36 16.37
CA GLY A 4 68.91 -25.05 15.74
C GLY A 4 68.66 -25.17 14.25
N LEU A 5 67.40 -25.01 13.82
CA LEU A 5 66.97 -24.53 12.49
C LEU A 5 65.44 -24.60 12.32
N PHE A 6 64.66 -24.09 13.29
CA PHE A 6 63.25 -23.72 13.08
C PHE A 6 62.95 -22.37 13.73
N SER A 7 63.82 -21.39 13.47
CA SER A 7 63.60 -19.98 13.76
C SER A 7 63.52 -19.26 12.42
N THR A 8 62.32 -19.05 11.91
CA THR A 8 62.09 -18.04 10.88
C THR A 8 61.67 -16.76 11.59
N THR A 9 62.63 -15.87 11.84
CA THR A 9 62.36 -14.46 12.15
C THR A 9 61.91 -13.79 10.85
N VAL A 10 60.60 -13.72 10.61
CA VAL A 10 60.02 -12.87 9.57
C VAL A 10 59.00 -11.99 10.26
N ASP A 11 59.27 -10.69 10.29
CA ASP A 11 58.35 -9.65 10.76
C ASP A 11 57.16 -9.61 9.80
N SER A 12 56.12 -10.37 10.14
CA SER A 12 55.01 -10.60 9.23
C SER A 12 53.76 -11.03 9.98
N THR A 13 52.62 -10.45 9.60
CA THR A 13 51.32 -10.79 10.17
C THR A 13 50.90 -12.18 9.67
N LYS A 14 50.79 -13.13 10.60
CA LYS A 14 50.26 -14.47 10.31
C LYS A 14 48.77 -14.34 9.96
N ALA A 15 48.30 -15.15 9.02
CA ALA A 15 46.88 -15.17 8.69
C ALA A 15 46.07 -15.84 9.83
N ASP A 16 44.98 -15.20 10.25
CA ASP A 16 44.07 -15.75 11.27
C ASP A 16 43.40 -17.03 10.78
N GLY A 17 43.48 -18.09 11.58
CA GLY A 17 42.91 -19.38 11.24
C GLY A 17 42.69 -20.26 12.47
N GLY A 18 41.67 -21.13 12.39
CA GLY A 18 41.39 -22.12 13.44
C GLY A 18 42.51 -23.18 13.57
N PRO A 19 42.44 -24.04 14.60
CA PRO A 19 43.48 -25.05 14.81
C PRO A 19 43.56 -26.02 13.62
N TRP A 20 44.77 -26.46 13.30
CA TRP A 20 45.04 -27.54 12.37
C TRP A 20 44.42 -28.84 12.90
N LYS A 21 43.52 -29.43 12.12
CA LYS A 21 43.04 -30.79 12.33
C LYS A 21 44.04 -31.74 11.66
N ALA A 22 44.67 -32.58 12.46
CA ALA A 22 45.66 -33.55 12.02
C ALA A 22 45.06 -34.95 12.10
N THR A 23 45.14 -35.72 11.02
CA THR A 23 44.79 -37.14 10.98
C THR A 23 46.04 -37.93 10.63
N PHE A 24 46.48 -38.80 11.53
CA PHE A 24 47.65 -39.66 11.35
C PHE A 24 47.23 -41.08 11.00
N TYR A 25 48.05 -41.74 10.18
CA TYR A 25 47.85 -43.08 9.67
C TYR A 25 49.10 -43.91 9.93
N SER A 26 48.94 -45.14 10.39
CA SER A 26 50.07 -46.03 10.71
C SER A 26 50.81 -46.58 9.48
N LYS A 27 50.47 -46.13 8.27
CA LYS A 27 51.14 -46.47 7.00
C LYS A 27 51.28 -45.23 6.13
N ILE A 28 52.39 -45.13 5.39
CA ILE A 28 52.72 -43.99 4.50
C ILE A 28 51.69 -43.66 3.41
N ASN A 29 50.81 -44.60 3.07
CA ASN A 29 49.81 -44.46 2.01
C ASN A 29 48.43 -44.04 2.53
N PHE A 30 48.37 -43.39 3.70
CA PHE A 30 47.13 -42.94 4.35
C PHE A 30 46.16 -44.08 4.69
N SER A 31 46.71 -45.20 5.16
CA SER A 31 45.95 -46.38 5.58
C SER A 31 46.45 -46.97 6.89
N GLY A 32 45.75 -47.95 7.45
CA GLY A 32 46.10 -48.56 8.73
C GLY A 32 45.38 -47.91 9.92
N GLN A 33 46.00 -47.96 11.10
CA GLN A 33 45.43 -47.40 12.33
C GLN A 33 45.42 -45.86 12.25
N VAL A 34 44.29 -45.26 12.65
CA VAL A 34 44.04 -43.82 12.52
C VAL A 34 43.89 -43.16 13.89
N ILE A 35 44.50 -42.00 14.05
CA ILE A 35 44.23 -41.09 15.18
C ILE A 35 44.05 -39.66 14.68
N SER A 36 43.28 -38.86 15.41
CA SER A 36 43.10 -37.44 15.14
C SER A 36 43.63 -36.59 16.30
N LYS A 37 44.28 -35.47 15.97
CA LYS A 37 44.77 -34.46 16.91
C LYS A 37 44.45 -33.06 16.40
N SER A 38 44.56 -32.08 17.29
CA SER A 38 44.42 -30.67 16.93
C SER A 38 45.63 -29.88 17.38
N TYR A 39 46.13 -28.99 16.53
CA TYR A 39 47.30 -28.16 16.80
C TYR A 39 47.01 -26.70 16.50
N THR A 40 47.42 -25.80 17.38
CA THR A 40 47.29 -24.35 17.15
C THR A 40 48.19 -23.87 16.01
N ASN A 41 49.40 -24.44 15.89
CA ASN A 41 50.35 -24.17 14.81
C ASN A 41 50.91 -25.48 14.26
N LEU A 42 51.19 -25.53 12.95
CA LEU A 42 51.85 -26.66 12.31
C LEU A 42 53.37 -26.43 12.34
N ASN A 43 53.96 -26.67 13.51
CA ASN A 43 55.41 -26.69 13.73
C ASN A 43 55.74 -27.86 14.66
N LEU A 44 55.77 -29.06 14.08
CA LEU A 44 55.86 -30.33 14.78
C LEU A 44 57.20 -30.99 14.47
N ASN A 45 57.91 -31.40 15.51
CA ASN A 45 59.17 -32.12 15.40
C ASN A 45 59.14 -33.29 16.38
N TRP A 46 59.05 -34.51 15.85
CA TRP A 46 59.04 -35.73 16.65
C TRP A 46 60.44 -36.35 16.76
N GLY A 47 61.42 -35.89 16.00
CA GLY A 47 62.73 -36.53 15.89
C GLY A 47 62.56 -38.00 15.53
N ALA A 48 63.28 -38.89 16.22
CA ALA A 48 63.16 -40.35 16.04
C ALA A 48 61.94 -41.00 16.72
N LYS A 49 60.88 -40.23 17.00
CA LYS A 49 59.66 -40.70 17.67
C LYS A 49 58.44 -40.47 16.77
N SER A 50 57.29 -40.98 17.20
CA SER A 50 56.02 -40.81 16.53
C SER A 50 55.12 -39.78 17.22
N PRO A 51 54.10 -39.24 16.53
CA PRO A 51 53.10 -38.34 17.10
C PRO A 51 52.28 -38.96 18.23
N ASP A 52 52.21 -40.28 18.34
CA ASP A 52 51.48 -41.00 19.37
C ASP A 52 51.98 -42.45 19.47
N THR A 53 51.86 -43.06 20.64
CA THR A 53 52.16 -44.49 20.86
C THR A 53 51.42 -45.45 19.93
N LYS A 54 50.26 -45.06 19.39
CA LYS A 54 49.47 -45.84 18.42
C LYS A 54 49.93 -45.68 16.97
N ILE A 55 50.91 -44.82 16.71
CA ILE A 55 51.52 -44.59 15.40
C ILE A 55 52.97 -45.10 15.47
N PRO A 56 53.43 -45.90 14.49
CA PRO A 56 54.80 -46.39 14.48
C PRO A 56 55.80 -45.24 14.36
N THR A 57 57.03 -45.45 14.86
CA THR A 57 58.13 -44.47 14.79
C THR A 57 58.51 -44.13 13.35
N ASP A 58 58.30 -45.07 12.44
CA ASP A 58 58.65 -44.98 11.02
C ASP A 58 57.46 -45.43 10.16
N ASN A 59 57.45 -45.04 8.89
CA ASN A 59 56.45 -45.43 7.89
C ASN A 59 55.01 -44.98 8.19
N PHE A 60 54.81 -43.77 8.73
CA PHE A 60 53.48 -43.20 8.97
C PHE A 60 53.17 -42.06 7.99
N SER A 61 51.90 -41.68 7.87
CA SER A 61 51.50 -40.47 7.14
C SER A 61 50.50 -39.63 7.91
N ALA A 62 50.34 -38.38 7.49
CA ALA A 62 49.42 -37.45 8.11
C ALA A 62 48.74 -36.53 7.08
N VAL A 63 47.53 -36.11 7.41
CA VAL A 63 46.79 -35.05 6.72
C VAL A 63 46.49 -33.97 7.73
N PHE A 64 46.97 -32.75 7.47
CA PHE A 64 46.71 -31.56 8.26
C PHE A 64 45.79 -30.64 7.48
N GLU A 65 44.70 -30.18 8.09
CA GLU A 65 43.77 -29.24 7.48
C GLU A 65 43.45 -28.08 8.40
N ARG A 66 43.43 -26.85 7.87
CA ARG A 66 42.87 -25.68 8.56
C ARG A 66 42.10 -24.79 7.59
N GLN A 67 41.15 -24.05 8.14
CA GLN A 67 40.52 -22.91 7.47
C GLN A 67 41.26 -21.64 7.87
N VAL A 68 41.59 -20.80 6.90
CA VAL A 68 42.24 -19.49 7.09
C VAL A 68 41.33 -18.42 6.52
N THR A 69 41.06 -17.38 7.29
CA THR A 69 40.25 -16.26 6.82
C THR A 69 41.15 -15.11 6.37
N VAL A 70 41.06 -14.77 5.09
CA VAL A 70 41.77 -13.66 4.45
C VAL A 70 40.82 -12.46 4.42
N SER A 71 41.05 -11.49 5.31
CA SER A 71 40.25 -10.26 5.41
C SER A 71 40.55 -9.26 4.28
N THR A 72 41.80 -9.20 3.84
CA THR A 72 42.25 -8.35 2.72
C THR A 72 42.94 -9.22 1.67
N PRO A 73 42.50 -9.17 0.40
CA PRO A 73 43.12 -9.94 -0.67
C PRO A 73 44.56 -9.47 -0.90
N GLY A 74 45.43 -10.35 -1.37
CA GLY A 74 46.82 -10.00 -1.61
C GLY A 74 47.74 -11.20 -1.72
N LYS A 75 49.05 -10.92 -1.75
CA LYS A 75 50.05 -11.98 -1.80
C LYS A 75 50.34 -12.51 -0.42
N TYR A 76 50.44 -13.83 -0.37
CA TYR A 76 50.84 -14.61 0.79
C TYR A 76 51.99 -15.53 0.40
N LYS A 77 52.71 -15.99 1.41
CA LYS A 77 53.85 -16.87 1.26
C LYS A 77 53.65 -18.10 2.11
N LEU A 78 53.64 -19.27 1.46
CA LEU A 78 53.79 -20.56 2.12
C LEU A 78 55.27 -20.73 2.46
N ILE A 79 55.57 -20.78 3.75
CA ILE A 79 56.92 -21.00 4.27
C ILE A 79 56.93 -22.22 5.17
N GLY A 80 58.05 -22.94 5.22
CA GLY A 80 58.11 -24.14 6.03
C GLY A 80 59.21 -25.12 5.67
N LYS A 81 59.21 -26.27 6.33
CA LYS A 81 60.04 -27.43 5.98
C LYS A 81 59.32 -28.73 6.33
N ALA A 82 59.65 -29.81 5.64
CA ALA A 82 59.19 -31.16 5.99
C ALA A 82 60.32 -32.17 5.83
N ASP A 83 60.31 -33.19 6.68
CA ASP A 83 61.15 -34.38 6.64
C ASP A 83 60.25 -35.55 7.06
N ASP A 84 59.82 -36.48 6.21
CA ASP A 84 60.10 -36.63 4.77
C ASP A 84 59.11 -35.83 3.86
N GLY A 85 58.32 -36.51 3.02
CA GLY A 85 57.61 -35.91 1.89
C GLY A 85 56.38 -35.10 2.27
N ILE A 86 56.14 -34.01 1.54
CA ILE A 86 55.03 -33.08 1.76
C ILE A 86 54.33 -32.64 0.45
N ARG A 87 53.00 -32.53 0.50
CA ARG A 87 52.19 -31.83 -0.49
C ARG A 87 51.32 -30.81 0.20
N ILE A 88 51.24 -29.60 -0.34
CA ILE A 88 50.36 -28.56 0.19
C ILE A 88 49.34 -28.19 -0.88
N TYR A 89 48.08 -28.18 -0.47
CA TYR A 89 46.94 -27.75 -1.26
C TYR A 89 46.33 -26.51 -0.62
N VAL A 90 45.95 -25.55 -1.45
CA VAL A 90 45.15 -24.39 -1.07
C VAL A 90 43.88 -24.43 -1.92
N ASP A 91 42.73 -24.49 -1.26
CA ASP A 91 41.40 -24.64 -1.90
C ASP A 91 41.34 -25.85 -2.85
N GLY A 92 41.96 -26.96 -2.41
CA GLY A 92 42.05 -28.19 -3.19
C GLY A 92 43.07 -28.16 -4.33
N LYS A 93 43.70 -27.01 -4.63
CA LYS A 93 44.73 -26.89 -5.67
C LYS A 93 46.11 -27.15 -5.10
N LYS A 94 46.86 -28.06 -5.71
CA LYS A 94 48.22 -28.41 -5.27
C LYS A 94 49.19 -27.25 -5.55
N ARG A 95 49.79 -26.69 -4.51
CA ARG A 95 50.78 -25.59 -4.57
C ARG A 95 52.20 -26.08 -4.33
N ILE A 96 52.38 -27.13 -3.53
CA ILE A 96 53.66 -27.79 -3.25
C ILE A 96 53.52 -29.29 -3.51
N ASP A 97 54.50 -29.91 -4.18
CA ASP A 97 54.59 -31.36 -4.39
C ASP A 97 56.02 -31.87 -4.23
N PHE A 98 56.43 -32.09 -2.98
CA PHE A 98 57.72 -32.66 -2.63
C PHE A 98 57.50 -34.05 -2.04
N TRP A 99 57.12 -35.02 -2.87
CA TRP A 99 56.73 -36.37 -2.42
C TRP A 99 57.87 -37.39 -2.52
N SER A 100 59.01 -37.06 -1.93
CA SER A 100 60.19 -37.92 -1.89
C SER A 100 60.87 -37.85 -0.52
N ASP A 101 61.66 -38.88 -0.19
CA ASP A 101 62.40 -38.95 1.06
C ASP A 101 63.40 -37.78 1.18
N GLY A 102 63.63 -37.30 2.41
CA GLY A 102 64.56 -36.22 2.75
C GLY A 102 63.90 -34.89 3.14
N VAL A 103 64.76 -33.94 3.52
CA VAL A 103 64.34 -32.61 4.01
C VAL A 103 64.03 -31.65 2.86
N HIS A 104 62.81 -31.13 2.84
CA HIS A 104 62.34 -30.16 1.85
C HIS A 104 62.09 -28.79 2.49
N SER A 105 62.56 -27.72 1.85
CA SER A 105 62.23 -26.34 2.24
C SER A 105 61.11 -25.78 1.38
N ILE A 106 60.16 -25.11 2.03
CA ILE A 106 58.94 -24.58 1.42
C ILE A 106 59.07 -23.07 1.37
N ASN A 107 58.94 -22.52 0.16
CA ASN A 107 59.02 -21.09 -0.11
C ASN A 107 58.25 -20.79 -1.40
N ASN A 108 56.94 -20.57 -1.28
CA ASN A 108 56.06 -20.38 -2.44
C ASN A 108 55.11 -19.20 -2.22
N GLU A 109 55.10 -18.27 -3.16
CA GLU A 109 54.20 -17.12 -3.14
C GLU A 109 52.90 -17.46 -3.87
N ILE A 110 51.78 -17.11 -3.26
CA ILE A 110 50.44 -17.33 -3.77
C ILE A 110 49.62 -16.06 -3.59
N TYR A 111 48.72 -15.79 -4.54
CA TYR A 111 47.69 -14.78 -4.36
C TYR A 111 46.47 -15.42 -3.70
N LEU A 112 45.95 -14.79 -2.64
CA LEU A 112 44.69 -15.19 -2.00
C LEU A 112 43.68 -14.07 -2.14
N THR A 113 42.48 -14.43 -2.58
CA THR A 113 41.33 -13.52 -2.63
C THR A 113 40.81 -13.26 -1.20
N ALA A 114 39.89 -12.31 -1.02
CA ALA A 114 39.21 -12.17 0.27
C ALA A 114 38.25 -13.34 0.50
N GLY A 115 38.25 -13.91 1.69
CA GLY A 115 37.36 -15.02 2.05
C GLY A 115 38.03 -16.10 2.89
N THR A 116 37.35 -17.24 3.01
CA THR A 116 37.86 -18.40 3.74
C THR A 116 38.55 -19.36 2.78
N HIS A 117 39.79 -19.71 3.09
CA HIS A 117 40.63 -20.61 2.30
C HIS A 117 40.96 -21.87 3.09
N THR A 118 40.90 -23.02 2.42
CA THR A 118 41.28 -24.31 3.01
C THR A 118 42.75 -24.59 2.73
N LEU A 119 43.56 -24.69 3.77
CA LEU A 119 44.92 -25.20 3.69
C LEU A 119 44.93 -26.68 4.07
N ARG A 120 45.39 -27.55 3.16
CA ARG A 120 45.62 -28.98 3.42
C ARG A 120 47.08 -29.32 3.17
N ALA A 121 47.78 -29.85 4.17
CA ALA A 121 49.11 -30.45 4.01
C ALA A 121 49.01 -31.98 4.15
N GLN A 122 49.44 -32.71 3.13
CA GLN A 122 49.68 -34.15 3.22
C GLN A 122 51.16 -34.37 3.51
N TYR A 123 51.47 -35.29 4.40
CA TYR A 123 52.82 -35.57 4.88
C TYR A 123 53.05 -37.07 5.02
N TYR A 124 54.26 -37.55 4.77
CA TYR A 124 54.68 -38.89 5.20
C TYR A 124 56.06 -38.85 5.86
N GLU A 125 56.26 -39.80 6.75
CA GLU A 125 57.55 -40.14 7.33
C GLU A 125 57.91 -41.57 6.95
N LYS A 126 59.12 -41.79 6.46
CA LYS A 126 59.59 -43.11 6.09
C LYS A 126 60.57 -43.68 7.10
N LYS A 127 61.65 -42.99 7.42
CA LYS A 127 62.68 -43.45 8.35
C LYS A 127 63.43 -42.30 9.03
N TRP A 128 63.80 -42.55 10.28
CA TRP A 128 64.64 -41.70 11.12
C TRP A 128 63.90 -40.53 11.74
N SER A 129 63.97 -39.33 11.18
CA SER A 129 63.56 -38.12 11.90
C SER A 129 62.34 -37.49 11.25
N ALA A 130 61.24 -37.42 11.99
CA ALA A 130 59.99 -36.87 11.49
C ALA A 130 59.79 -35.40 11.93
N ALA A 131 59.65 -34.48 10.97
CA ALA A 131 59.31 -33.09 11.24
C ALA A 131 58.48 -32.42 10.14
N ILE A 132 57.56 -31.54 10.53
CA ILE A 132 56.77 -30.70 9.62
C ILE A 132 56.54 -29.31 10.22
N ALA A 133 56.90 -28.28 9.48
CA ALA A 133 56.58 -26.90 9.76
C ALA A 133 55.96 -26.26 8.51
N VAL A 134 54.77 -25.68 8.63
CA VAL A 134 54.10 -24.93 7.55
C VAL A 134 53.43 -23.70 8.14
N ASP A 135 53.75 -22.54 7.58
CA ASP A 135 53.09 -21.27 7.89
C ASP A 135 52.65 -20.55 6.61
N LEU A 136 51.67 -19.67 6.76
CA LEU A 136 51.13 -18.83 5.69
C LEU A 136 51.21 -17.37 6.14
N VAL A 137 51.99 -16.60 5.41
CA VAL A 137 52.41 -15.27 5.82
C VAL A 137 51.99 -14.23 4.80
N LYS A 138 51.33 -13.14 5.21
CA LYS A 138 50.99 -12.05 4.29
C LYS A 138 52.24 -11.29 3.87
N ILE A 139 52.38 -11.00 2.58
CA ILE A 139 53.48 -10.21 2.03
C ILE A 139 53.06 -8.74 2.01
N SER A 140 53.83 -7.88 2.69
CA SER A 140 53.68 -6.43 2.60
C SER A 140 54.21 -5.95 1.24
N GLU A 141 53.37 -5.25 0.48
CA GLU A 141 53.72 -4.70 -0.82
C GLU A 141 53.73 -3.17 -0.77
N THR A 142 54.75 -2.54 -1.35
CA THR A 142 54.76 -1.08 -1.57
C THR A 142 53.98 -0.75 -2.83
N ILE A 143 52.87 -0.02 -2.69
CA ILE A 143 52.00 0.37 -3.81
C ILE A 143 52.27 1.83 -4.16
N GLY A 144 52.65 2.09 -5.41
CA GLY A 144 52.95 3.45 -5.91
C GLY A 144 51.70 4.26 -6.26
N SER A 145 51.85 5.59 -6.32
CA SER A 145 50.80 6.55 -6.69
C SER A 145 50.76 6.90 -8.17
N ASP A 146 51.85 6.65 -8.90
CA ASP A 146 52.03 7.25 -10.24
C ASP A 146 51.30 6.45 -11.32
N THR A 147 51.40 5.11 -11.28
CA THR A 147 50.80 4.19 -12.26
C THR A 147 50.07 3.04 -11.57
N TRP A 148 49.11 2.45 -12.28
CA TRP A 148 48.52 1.18 -11.91
C TRP A 148 49.52 0.06 -12.15
N SER A 149 49.94 -0.61 -11.08
CA SER A 149 50.62 -1.90 -11.19
C SER A 149 49.62 -2.97 -11.59
N ALA A 150 49.98 -3.86 -12.52
CA ALA A 150 49.13 -4.93 -13.01
C ALA A 150 49.89 -6.27 -12.99
N GLU A 151 49.29 -7.33 -12.48
CA GLU A 151 49.82 -8.69 -12.53
C GLU A 151 48.81 -9.62 -13.19
N PHE A 152 49.18 -10.22 -14.32
CA PHE A 152 48.34 -11.15 -15.07
C PHE A 152 48.73 -12.59 -14.78
N TYR A 153 47.78 -13.41 -14.35
CA TYR A 153 47.97 -14.83 -14.03
C TYR A 153 47.42 -15.68 -15.17
N PRO A 154 48.13 -16.72 -15.62
CA PRO A 154 47.71 -17.56 -16.75
C PRO A 154 46.58 -18.55 -16.41
N SER A 155 45.74 -18.23 -15.43
CA SER A 155 44.67 -19.10 -14.93
C SER A 155 43.53 -18.29 -14.31
N ALA A 156 42.34 -18.88 -14.28
CA ALA A 156 41.14 -18.29 -13.69
C ALA A 156 41.15 -18.23 -12.13
N ASP A 157 42.15 -18.84 -11.48
CA ASP A 157 42.23 -18.99 -10.01
C ASP A 157 43.50 -18.35 -9.41
N PHE A 158 44.09 -17.38 -10.12
CA PHE A 158 45.31 -16.65 -9.71
C PHE A 158 46.52 -17.57 -9.46
N SER A 159 46.56 -18.72 -10.14
CA SER A 159 47.71 -19.64 -10.15
C SER A 159 48.61 -19.43 -11.38
N GLY A 160 49.79 -20.04 -11.34
CA GLY A 160 50.83 -19.88 -12.37
C GLY A 160 51.73 -18.67 -12.12
N ASN A 161 52.74 -18.50 -12.98
CA ASN A 161 53.71 -17.41 -12.88
C ASN A 161 53.11 -16.13 -13.48
N PRO A 162 52.88 -15.06 -12.69
CA PRO A 162 52.24 -13.87 -13.21
C PRO A 162 53.19 -12.99 -14.04
N VAL A 163 52.64 -12.30 -15.04
CA VAL A 163 53.33 -11.28 -15.84
C VAL A 163 53.00 -9.90 -15.31
N LYS A 164 54.02 -9.10 -14.98
CA LYS A 164 53.87 -7.75 -14.42
C LYS A 164 53.86 -6.68 -15.52
N LYS A 165 52.98 -5.69 -15.39
CA LYS A 165 52.88 -4.50 -16.25
C LYS A 165 52.55 -3.25 -15.42
N ALA A 166 52.68 -2.07 -16.04
CA ALA A 166 52.26 -0.80 -15.47
C ALA A 166 51.40 -0.02 -16.49
N TYR A 167 50.36 0.65 -16.00
CA TYR A 167 49.42 1.41 -16.83
C TYR A 167 49.15 2.79 -16.22
N GLN A 168 49.06 3.82 -17.07
CA GLN A 168 48.67 5.16 -16.61
C GLN A 168 47.20 5.20 -16.24
N ASN A 169 46.36 4.69 -17.14
CA ASN A 169 44.91 4.59 -17.00
C ASN A 169 44.46 3.16 -17.32
N LEU A 170 43.36 2.73 -16.72
CA LEU A 170 42.76 1.42 -16.96
C LEU A 170 41.63 1.57 -17.97
N ASN A 171 41.98 1.47 -19.25
CA ASN A 171 41.05 1.33 -20.37
C ASN A 171 41.67 0.35 -21.38
N LEU A 172 41.56 -0.92 -21.06
CA LEU A 172 42.27 -2.03 -21.68
C LEU A 172 41.32 -2.83 -22.56
N TYR A 173 41.74 -3.15 -23.77
CA TYR A 173 40.97 -3.94 -24.72
C TYR A 173 41.93 -4.88 -25.45
N TRP A 174 41.75 -6.19 -25.28
CA TRP A 174 42.55 -7.21 -25.97
C TRP A 174 41.75 -8.03 -26.97
N ALA A 175 40.45 -7.72 -27.16
CA ALA A 175 39.55 -8.50 -28.03
C ALA A 175 39.64 -10.00 -27.70
N GLY A 176 39.72 -10.87 -28.71
CA GLY A 176 39.95 -12.32 -28.51
C GLY A 176 41.39 -12.73 -28.17
N GLY A 177 42.25 -11.77 -27.81
CA GLY A 177 43.65 -11.98 -27.51
C GLY A 177 43.95 -11.81 -26.02
N SER A 178 45.25 -11.81 -25.69
CA SER A 178 45.73 -11.70 -24.32
C SER A 178 46.65 -10.50 -24.11
N PRO A 179 46.89 -10.10 -22.85
CA PRO A 179 47.79 -8.99 -22.54
C PRO A 179 49.24 -9.21 -23.02
N THR A 180 49.70 -10.45 -23.12
CA THR A 180 51.02 -10.86 -23.64
C THR A 180 50.95 -12.31 -24.13
N SER A 181 51.82 -12.72 -25.04
CA SER A 181 51.88 -14.10 -25.56
C SER A 181 52.07 -15.19 -24.49
N SER A 182 52.58 -14.88 -23.30
CA SER A 182 52.72 -15.83 -22.18
C SER A 182 51.46 -15.97 -21.30
N ILE A 183 50.41 -15.20 -21.59
CA ILE A 183 49.09 -15.31 -20.97
C ILE A 183 48.15 -15.91 -22.02
N PRO A 184 47.33 -16.92 -21.69
CA PRO A 184 46.36 -17.49 -22.61
C PRO A 184 45.33 -16.44 -23.05
N SER A 185 44.70 -16.64 -24.21
CA SER A 185 43.62 -15.78 -24.70
C SER A 185 42.42 -15.77 -23.77
N ASP A 186 42.13 -16.93 -23.18
CA ASP A 186 40.98 -17.18 -22.32
C ASP A 186 41.42 -17.69 -20.93
N HIS A 187 40.54 -17.59 -19.95
CA HIS A 187 40.72 -18.15 -18.60
C HIS A 187 41.94 -17.60 -17.84
N PHE A 188 42.15 -16.29 -17.89
CA PHE A 188 43.23 -15.62 -17.13
C PHE A 188 42.66 -14.63 -16.11
N THR A 189 43.40 -14.35 -15.03
CA THR A 189 43.03 -13.29 -14.08
C THR A 189 44.06 -12.17 -14.07
N ALA A 190 43.66 -11.01 -13.57
CA ALA A 190 44.58 -9.91 -13.31
C ALA A 190 44.34 -9.27 -11.95
N VAL A 191 45.39 -8.69 -11.38
CA VAL A 191 45.33 -7.85 -10.18
C VAL A 191 45.91 -6.48 -10.50
N PHE A 192 45.10 -5.44 -10.38
CA PHE A 192 45.53 -4.04 -10.53
C PHE A 192 45.64 -3.37 -9.17
N LYS A 193 46.69 -2.58 -8.92
CA LYS A 193 46.85 -1.83 -7.66
C LYS A 193 47.40 -0.43 -7.90
N LYS A 194 46.87 0.56 -7.19
CA LYS A 194 47.37 1.95 -7.16
C LYS A 194 47.02 2.64 -5.84
N GLN A 195 47.90 3.51 -5.35
CA GLN A 195 47.56 4.47 -4.30
C GLN A 195 46.92 5.72 -4.94
N VAL A 196 45.71 6.06 -4.51
CA VAL A 196 44.97 7.25 -4.98
C VAL A 196 45.00 8.30 -3.89
N LYS A 197 45.50 9.49 -4.21
CA LYS A 197 45.49 10.63 -3.29
C LYS A 197 44.17 11.39 -3.42
N VAL A 198 43.41 11.41 -2.34
CA VAL A 198 42.15 12.15 -2.18
C VAL A 198 42.45 13.48 -1.51
N ALA A 199 42.14 14.58 -2.20
CA ALA A 199 42.46 15.93 -1.73
C ALA A 199 41.50 16.43 -0.65
N LYS A 200 40.22 16.06 -0.74
CA LYS A 200 39.15 16.43 0.18
C LYS A 200 38.29 15.21 0.50
N SER A 201 37.91 15.04 1.77
CA SER A 201 36.98 13.97 2.13
C SER A 201 35.65 14.17 1.41
N GLY A 202 35.11 13.13 0.78
CA GLY A 202 33.92 13.25 -0.05
C GLY A 202 33.51 11.93 -0.71
N ASN A 203 32.42 11.97 -1.46
CA ASN A 203 31.96 10.82 -2.24
C ASN A 203 32.77 10.73 -3.54
N TYR A 204 33.31 9.55 -3.81
CA TYR A 204 34.00 9.21 -5.04
C TYR A 204 33.29 8.04 -5.71
N ARG A 205 33.11 8.11 -7.02
CA ARG A 205 32.48 7.08 -7.83
C ARG A 205 33.53 6.16 -8.43
N LEU A 206 33.47 4.89 -8.06
CA LEU A 206 34.20 3.80 -8.69
C LEU A 206 33.38 3.30 -9.88
N ALA A 207 33.76 3.64 -11.10
CA ALA A 207 33.00 3.29 -12.30
C ALA A 207 33.86 2.59 -13.34
N GLY A 208 33.25 1.68 -14.09
CA GLY A 208 33.97 0.93 -15.11
C GLY A 208 33.14 -0.16 -15.78
N LYS A 209 33.82 -0.96 -16.58
CA LYS A 209 33.26 -2.12 -17.26
C LYS A 209 34.32 -3.20 -17.35
N ALA A 210 33.96 -4.41 -16.93
CA ALA A 210 34.77 -5.60 -17.12
C ALA A 210 34.06 -6.56 -18.08
N ASP A 211 34.84 -7.25 -18.91
CA ASP A 211 34.46 -8.41 -19.68
C ASP A 211 35.61 -9.41 -19.44
N ASP A 212 35.56 -10.26 -18.41
CA ASP A 212 34.38 -10.73 -17.68
C ASP A 212 34.23 -10.15 -16.25
N GLY A 213 34.77 -10.85 -15.24
CA GLY A 213 34.49 -10.62 -13.84
C GLY A 213 35.35 -9.52 -13.21
N VAL A 214 34.82 -8.83 -12.19
CA VAL A 214 35.57 -7.78 -11.47
C VAL A 214 35.22 -7.72 -9.99
N ARG A 215 36.23 -7.49 -9.15
CA ARG A 215 36.07 -7.04 -7.76
C ARG A 215 36.97 -5.86 -7.47
N VAL A 216 36.43 -4.82 -6.85
CA VAL A 216 37.19 -3.61 -6.47
C VAL A 216 37.23 -3.50 -4.96
N TYR A 217 38.40 -3.24 -4.42
CA TYR A 217 38.68 -3.07 -3.00
C TYR A 217 39.30 -1.69 -2.75
N VAL A 218 38.82 -1.02 -1.71
CA VAL A 218 39.35 0.25 -1.21
C VAL A 218 39.86 0.01 0.21
N ASP A 219 41.14 0.29 0.45
CA ASP A 219 41.85 0.04 1.71
C ASP A 219 41.64 -1.38 2.25
N GLY A 220 41.65 -2.34 1.33
CA GLY A 220 41.45 -3.76 1.63
C GLY A 220 40.00 -4.20 1.79
N THR A 221 39.04 -3.26 1.83
CA THR A 221 37.60 -3.57 1.95
C THR A 221 36.96 -3.67 0.57
N LYS A 222 36.23 -4.75 0.30
CA LYS A 222 35.54 -4.96 -0.99
C LYS A 222 34.39 -3.97 -1.15
N LYS A 223 34.35 -3.24 -2.27
CA LYS A 223 33.32 -2.25 -2.61
C LYS A 223 32.53 -2.62 -3.88
N VAL A 224 33.12 -3.38 -4.80
CA VAL A 224 32.43 -3.94 -5.98
C VAL A 224 32.68 -5.45 -6.03
N ASP A 225 31.64 -6.25 -6.26
CA ASP A 225 31.75 -7.70 -6.51
C ASP A 225 30.81 -8.12 -7.65
N LYS A 226 31.39 -8.29 -8.84
CA LYS A 226 30.74 -8.75 -10.06
C LYS A 226 31.57 -9.88 -10.68
N TRP A 227 31.81 -10.94 -9.90
CA TRP A 227 32.66 -12.06 -10.31
C TRP A 227 31.89 -13.12 -11.11
N LYS A 228 31.51 -12.79 -12.36
CA LYS A 228 30.76 -13.66 -13.26
C LYS A 228 31.14 -13.45 -14.73
N SER A 229 30.95 -14.45 -15.57
CA SER A 229 31.15 -14.34 -17.02
C SER A 229 30.17 -13.34 -17.67
N GLY A 230 30.60 -12.72 -18.77
CA GLY A 230 29.94 -11.70 -19.55
C GLY A 230 30.34 -10.26 -19.21
N ILE A 231 29.72 -9.32 -19.91
CA ILE A 231 29.96 -7.89 -19.75
C ILE A 231 29.34 -7.38 -18.43
N ASN A 232 30.18 -6.86 -17.54
CA ASN A 232 29.84 -6.33 -16.23
C ASN A 232 30.18 -4.84 -16.11
N PRO A 233 29.25 -3.93 -16.46
CA PRO A 233 29.37 -2.52 -16.07
C PRO A 233 29.16 -2.37 -14.55
N PHE A 234 29.89 -1.45 -13.94
CA PHE A 234 29.75 -1.13 -12.52
C PHE A 234 29.91 0.36 -12.27
N SER A 235 29.19 0.85 -11.27
CA SER A 235 29.28 2.22 -10.73
C SER A 235 28.92 2.14 -9.25
N GLN A 236 29.84 2.53 -8.38
CA GLN A 236 29.67 2.46 -6.93
C GLN A 236 30.26 3.71 -6.28
N ASP A 237 29.43 4.44 -5.55
CA ASP A 237 29.90 5.59 -4.76
C ASP A 237 30.49 5.09 -3.43
N VAL A 238 31.65 5.62 -3.07
CA VAL A 238 32.37 5.35 -1.83
C VAL A 238 32.78 6.66 -1.19
N TYR A 239 32.62 6.77 0.13
CA TYR A 239 33.16 7.91 0.86
C TYR A 239 34.65 7.68 1.11
N LEU A 240 35.49 8.60 0.65
CA LEU A 240 36.92 8.58 0.92
C LEU A 240 37.28 9.79 1.80
N THR A 241 38.17 9.57 2.76
CA THR A 241 38.74 10.66 3.57
C THR A 241 39.84 11.38 2.80
N ALA A 242 40.17 12.62 3.16
CA ALA A 242 41.38 13.26 2.67
C ALA A 242 42.61 12.42 3.07
N GLY A 243 43.45 12.03 2.10
CA GLY A 243 44.57 11.12 2.35
C GLY A 243 44.87 10.20 1.17
N ASN A 244 45.74 9.21 1.40
CA ASN A 244 46.07 8.18 0.41
C ASN A 244 45.22 6.94 0.65
N HIS A 245 44.53 6.48 -0.40
CA HIS A 245 43.68 5.30 -0.39
C HIS A 245 44.20 4.25 -1.36
N THR A 246 44.31 3.01 -0.90
CA THR A 246 44.76 1.89 -1.74
C THR A 246 43.59 1.33 -2.51
N ILE A 247 43.67 1.35 -3.84
CA ILE A 247 42.71 0.70 -4.72
C ILE A 247 43.34 -0.59 -5.24
N LEU A 248 42.69 -1.72 -4.98
CA LEU A 248 43.03 -3.03 -5.53
C LEU A 248 41.85 -3.56 -6.34
N ILE A 249 42.13 -4.08 -7.53
CA ILE A 249 41.11 -4.62 -8.43
C ILE A 249 41.51 -6.03 -8.85
N GLU A 250 40.63 -7.00 -8.64
CA GLU A 250 40.70 -8.33 -9.22
C GLU A 250 39.87 -8.34 -10.50
N TYR A 251 40.41 -8.91 -11.57
CA TYR A 251 39.73 -9.08 -12.86
C TYR A 251 39.83 -10.53 -13.32
N LEU A 252 38.78 -11.02 -13.96
CA LEU A 252 38.70 -12.33 -14.60
C LEU A 252 38.37 -12.15 -16.07
N GLU A 253 39.14 -12.81 -16.91
CA GLU A 253 38.73 -13.23 -18.23
C GLU A 253 38.33 -14.72 -18.14
N ASP A 254 37.12 -15.03 -18.58
CA ASP A 254 36.65 -16.40 -18.73
C ASP A 254 36.76 -16.91 -20.19
N LYS A 255 36.01 -16.33 -21.14
CA LYS A 255 36.01 -16.76 -22.54
C LYS A 255 35.72 -15.61 -23.51
N TYR A 256 36.28 -15.76 -24.71
CA TYR A 256 36.05 -14.91 -25.88
C TYR A 256 36.76 -13.57 -25.81
N SER A 257 36.03 -12.48 -25.54
CA SER A 257 36.58 -11.14 -25.64
C SER A 257 36.96 -10.59 -24.28
N SER A 258 38.16 -10.05 -24.17
CA SER A 258 38.67 -9.50 -22.92
C SER A 258 38.81 -7.98 -22.99
N SER A 259 38.13 -7.31 -22.05
CA SER A 259 38.20 -5.85 -21.91
C SER A 259 38.01 -5.42 -20.46
N PHE A 260 38.71 -4.37 -20.06
CA PHE A 260 38.64 -3.85 -18.71
C PHE A 260 38.87 -2.34 -18.66
N ALA A 261 37.87 -1.60 -18.16
CA ALA A 261 37.93 -0.19 -17.91
C ALA A 261 37.59 0.13 -16.45
N PHE A 262 38.34 1.04 -15.83
CA PHE A 262 38.11 1.53 -14.47
C PHE A 262 38.52 2.99 -14.34
N ASN A 263 37.65 3.78 -13.70
CA ASN A 263 37.87 5.15 -13.29
C ASN A 263 37.41 5.37 -11.85
N ILE A 264 38.06 6.33 -11.19
CA ILE A 264 37.63 6.89 -9.90
C ILE A 264 37.53 8.40 -10.03
N GLU A 265 36.36 8.96 -9.74
CA GLU A 265 36.09 10.39 -9.87
C GLU A 265 35.34 10.93 -8.65
N GLU A 266 35.56 12.20 -8.30
CA GLU A 266 34.79 12.87 -7.25
C GLU A 266 33.34 13.08 -7.73
N VAL A 267 32.37 12.72 -6.91
CA VAL A 267 30.95 12.95 -7.19
C VAL A 267 30.62 14.37 -6.78
N VAL A 268 30.62 15.28 -7.76
CA VAL A 268 30.18 16.66 -7.58
C VAL A 268 28.66 16.70 -7.76
N ASP A 269 27.90 16.52 -6.69
CA ASP A 269 26.45 16.71 -6.72
C ASP A 269 26.15 18.20 -6.94
N THR A 270 25.57 18.54 -8.09
CA THR A 270 24.99 19.87 -8.33
C THR A 270 23.65 19.97 -7.61
N ILE A 271 23.70 20.24 -6.31
CA ILE A 271 22.62 20.83 -5.51
C ILE A 271 23.10 22.25 -5.15
N PRO A 272 22.23 23.28 -5.24
CA PRO A 272 22.62 24.69 -5.08
C PRO A 272 23.40 24.97 -3.78
N PRO A 273 24.34 25.93 -3.81
CA PRO A 273 25.22 26.22 -2.69
C PRO A 273 24.48 27.09 -1.68
N GLU A 274 24.07 26.50 -0.55
CA GLU A 274 24.02 27.11 0.79
C GLU A 274 23.27 26.13 1.71
N GLU A 275 23.98 25.21 2.35
CA GLU A 275 23.86 24.91 3.79
C GLU A 275 25.18 24.23 4.19
N VAL A 276 25.99 24.94 4.99
CA VAL A 276 27.01 24.28 5.78
C VAL A 276 26.27 23.30 6.68
N ASP A 277 26.57 22.00 6.60
CA ASP A 277 25.97 20.92 7.42
C ASP A 277 26.33 21.19 8.91
N THR A 278 25.63 22.14 9.52
CA THR A 278 25.77 22.47 10.94
C THR A 278 25.05 21.40 11.75
N ILE A 279 25.75 20.78 12.70
CA ILE A 279 25.13 19.79 13.59
C ILE A 279 24.13 20.53 14.49
N PRO A 280 22.83 20.23 14.43
CA PRO A 280 21.80 20.96 15.15
C PRO A 280 21.94 20.78 16.68
N VAL A 281 21.50 21.78 17.44
CA VAL A 281 21.49 21.74 18.92
C VAL A 281 20.19 21.18 19.50
N ASP A 282 19.09 21.31 18.76
CA ASP A 282 17.73 20.98 19.16
C ASP A 282 17.24 19.64 18.59
N LYS A 283 17.94 19.07 17.61
CA LYS A 283 17.58 17.80 16.95
C LYS A 283 18.78 16.91 16.69
N TRP A 284 18.52 15.65 16.37
CA TRP A 284 19.46 14.70 15.79
C TRP A 284 19.42 14.78 14.27
N SER A 285 20.57 15.04 13.65
CA SER A 285 20.79 14.82 12.23
C SER A 285 21.12 13.34 12.00
N ALA A 286 20.26 12.63 11.30
CA ALA A 286 20.39 11.20 11.05
C ALA A 286 20.70 10.91 9.58
N ARG A 287 21.65 10.00 9.34
CA ARG A 287 21.99 9.44 8.03
C ARG A 287 21.84 7.93 8.09
N PHE A 288 20.87 7.39 7.36
CA PHE A 288 20.71 5.94 7.22
C PHE A 288 21.30 5.47 5.92
N TYR A 289 22.05 4.37 5.97
CA TYR A 289 22.73 3.76 4.85
C TYR A 289 22.10 2.40 4.55
N PRO A 290 21.92 2.03 3.27
CA PRO A 290 21.32 0.76 2.89
C PRO A 290 22.30 -0.43 3.03
N SER A 291 23.29 -0.32 3.91
CA SER A 291 24.25 -1.35 4.24
C SER A 291 24.73 -1.20 5.68
N ARG A 292 25.16 -2.29 6.30
CA ARG A 292 25.74 -2.34 7.65
C ARG A 292 26.98 -1.46 7.83
N ASP A 293 27.76 -1.28 6.75
CA ASP A 293 29.08 -0.64 6.80
C ASP A 293 29.07 0.83 6.36
N PHE A 294 27.93 1.52 6.49
CA PHE A 294 27.74 2.94 6.11
C PHE A 294 28.02 3.21 4.63
N THR A 295 27.68 2.27 3.75
CA THR A 295 27.82 2.38 2.29
C THR A 295 26.47 2.43 1.57
N GLY A 296 26.50 2.90 0.32
CA GLY A 296 25.29 3.21 -0.46
C GLY A 296 24.81 4.64 -0.23
N THR A 297 23.87 5.11 -1.06
CA THR A 297 23.31 6.47 -0.95
C THR A 297 22.51 6.60 0.33
N PRO A 298 22.94 7.43 1.30
CA PRO A 298 22.21 7.56 2.54
C PRO A 298 20.97 8.43 2.35
N ILE A 299 19.98 8.21 3.19
CA ILE A 299 18.88 9.16 3.38
C ILE A 299 19.15 9.99 4.63
N LYS A 300 18.92 11.29 4.54
CA LYS A 300 18.98 12.21 5.68
C LYS A 300 17.59 12.35 6.29
N LYS A 301 17.51 12.32 7.62
CA LYS A 301 16.31 12.59 8.41
C LYS A 301 16.71 13.40 9.64
N GLU A 302 15.75 14.12 10.22
CA GLU A 302 15.92 14.76 11.52
C GLU A 302 14.99 14.12 12.54
N TYR A 303 15.45 13.99 13.78
CA TYR A 303 14.66 13.44 14.87
C TYR A 303 14.86 14.26 16.14
N ASN A 304 13.82 14.42 16.94
CA ASN A 304 13.96 15.06 18.25
C ASN A 304 14.72 14.15 19.24
N GLU A 305 14.52 12.83 19.13
CA GLU A 305 15.07 11.81 20.02
C GLU A 305 15.53 10.54 19.27
N LEU A 306 16.40 9.74 19.88
CA LEU A 306 16.78 8.40 19.37
C LEU A 306 15.95 7.33 20.09
N GLN A 307 14.69 7.15 19.66
CA GLN A 307 13.79 6.12 20.18
C GLN A 307 13.15 5.33 19.03
N PHE A 308 13.88 4.36 18.50
CA PHE A 308 13.50 3.60 17.33
C PHE A 308 13.25 2.13 17.66
N SER A 309 12.11 1.60 17.20
CA SER A 309 11.80 0.18 17.21
C SER A 309 11.21 -0.20 15.87
N TRP A 310 12.07 -0.56 14.92
CA TRP A 310 11.66 -0.93 13.57
C TRP A 310 11.18 -2.38 13.47
N GLY A 311 11.44 -3.23 14.49
CA GLY A 311 11.08 -4.64 14.45
C GLY A 311 11.70 -5.30 13.22
N GLY A 312 10.93 -6.09 12.46
CA GLY A 312 11.38 -6.67 11.18
C GLY A 312 11.46 -5.71 9.99
N GLY A 313 11.36 -4.40 10.22
CA GLY A 313 11.32 -3.36 9.20
C GLY A 313 12.55 -2.45 9.20
N SER A 314 12.49 -1.38 8.40
CA SER A 314 13.57 -0.42 8.23
C SER A 314 13.09 1.03 8.44
N PRO A 315 14.01 1.99 8.66
CA PRO A 315 13.68 3.41 8.86
C PRO A 315 13.06 4.10 7.64
N ASP A 316 13.10 3.49 6.46
CA ASP A 316 12.56 4.02 5.21
C ASP A 316 12.50 2.93 4.14
N SER A 317 11.58 3.05 3.18
CA SER A 317 11.46 2.08 2.09
C SER A 317 12.69 1.99 1.17
N LYS A 318 13.56 3.01 1.17
CA LYS A 318 14.85 2.99 0.46
C LYS A 318 15.97 2.29 1.24
N ILE A 319 15.73 1.95 2.50
CA ILE A 319 16.65 1.21 3.36
C ILE A 319 16.16 -0.24 3.45
N PRO A 320 17.02 -1.25 3.21
CA PRO A 320 16.67 -2.67 3.37
C PRO A 320 16.17 -2.97 4.78
N THR A 321 15.30 -3.98 4.92
CA THR A 321 14.78 -4.44 6.22
C THR A 321 15.86 -4.96 7.15
N ASP A 322 16.94 -5.49 6.59
CA ASP A 322 18.08 -6.05 7.32
C ASP A 322 19.40 -5.55 6.73
N ASN A 323 20.48 -5.56 7.51
CA ASN A 323 21.82 -5.15 7.09
C ASN A 323 21.90 -3.68 6.68
N PHE A 324 21.36 -2.77 7.49
CA PHE A 324 21.48 -1.33 7.31
C PHE A 324 22.24 -0.68 8.47
N SER A 325 22.60 0.60 8.33
CA SER A 325 23.28 1.34 9.40
C SER A 325 22.83 2.78 9.49
N GLY A 326 23.11 3.43 10.62
CA GLY A 326 22.72 4.81 10.92
C GLY A 326 23.82 5.59 11.62
N ILE A 327 24.03 6.84 11.20
CA ILE A 327 24.85 7.83 11.92
C ILE A 327 23.92 8.94 12.41
N PHE A 328 23.98 9.26 13.69
CA PHE A 328 23.18 10.30 14.32
C PHE A 328 24.09 11.31 15.01
N GLU A 329 23.91 12.60 14.74
CA GLU A 329 24.73 13.66 15.31
C GLU A 329 23.87 14.79 15.88
N ARG A 330 24.23 15.26 17.08
CA ARG A 330 23.59 16.41 17.75
C ARG A 330 24.62 17.16 18.61
N ASN A 331 24.49 18.47 18.69
CA ASN A 331 25.23 19.30 19.63
C ASN A 331 24.42 19.50 20.92
N TYR A 332 25.03 19.29 22.08
CA TYR A 332 24.45 19.56 23.39
C TYR A 332 25.16 20.76 24.00
N VAL A 333 24.41 21.80 24.37
CA VAL A 333 24.95 22.94 25.11
C VAL A 333 24.84 22.63 26.59
N ILE A 334 25.96 22.64 27.29
CA ILE A 334 26.07 22.37 28.71
C ILE A 334 26.50 23.67 29.39
N ASP A 335 25.67 24.18 30.30
CA ASP A 335 25.93 25.48 30.94
C ASP A 335 26.87 25.37 32.14
N GLU A 336 26.84 24.23 32.84
CA GLU A 336 27.68 23.94 34.00
C GLU A 336 28.23 22.52 33.98
N THR A 337 29.31 22.25 34.73
CA THR A 337 29.84 20.88 34.83
C THR A 337 28.79 19.98 35.49
N GLY A 338 28.40 18.89 34.83
CA GLY A 338 27.40 17.97 35.34
C GLY A 338 27.74 16.51 35.05
N ASP A 339 27.23 15.62 35.90
CA ASP A 339 27.28 14.18 35.68
C ASP A 339 26.06 13.73 34.87
N TYR A 340 26.34 13.00 33.81
CA TYR A 340 25.37 12.45 32.87
C TYR A 340 25.61 10.95 32.72
N LYS A 341 24.65 10.29 32.08
CA LYS A 341 24.80 8.93 31.60
C LYS A 341 24.24 8.80 30.19
N ILE A 342 24.96 8.04 29.38
CA ILE A 342 24.48 7.52 28.11
C ILE A 342 23.80 6.19 28.42
N VAL A 343 22.48 6.14 28.30
CA VAL A 343 21.71 4.93 28.58
C VAL A 343 20.80 4.56 27.42
N GLY A 344 20.57 3.28 27.24
CA GLY A 344 19.76 2.80 26.14
C GLY A 344 19.88 1.33 25.81
N THR A 345 19.32 0.95 24.67
CA THR A 345 19.43 -0.37 24.06
C THR A 345 19.62 -0.22 22.56
N ALA A 346 20.50 -1.02 21.97
CA ALA A 346 20.59 -1.21 20.52
C ALA A 346 20.36 -2.69 20.19
N ASP A 347 19.67 -2.96 19.10
CA ASP A 347 19.53 -4.27 18.46
C ASP A 347 19.71 -4.01 16.96
N ASP A 348 20.88 -4.20 16.35
CA ASP A 348 22.06 -4.89 16.87
C ASP A 348 23.05 -3.95 17.60
N GLY A 349 24.10 -3.47 16.92
CA GLY A 349 25.24 -2.84 17.58
C GLY A 349 25.23 -1.31 17.55
N ALA A 350 25.83 -0.69 18.58
CA ALA A 350 25.98 0.76 18.66
C ALA A 350 27.36 1.19 19.20
N ARG A 351 27.83 2.34 18.72
CA ARG A 351 29.00 3.08 19.23
C ARG A 351 28.60 4.53 19.48
N VAL A 352 29.02 5.07 20.61
CA VAL A 352 28.72 6.47 20.98
C VAL A 352 30.00 7.24 21.21
N TYR A 353 30.09 8.40 20.58
CA TYR A 353 31.19 9.33 20.66
C TYR A 353 30.69 10.66 21.22
N VAL A 354 31.46 11.27 22.12
CA VAL A 354 31.25 12.64 22.59
C VAL A 354 32.55 13.41 22.35
N ASP A 355 32.47 14.49 21.60
CA ASP A 355 33.62 15.29 21.11
C ASP A 355 34.69 14.44 20.41
N GLY A 356 34.22 13.44 19.64
CA GLY A 356 35.08 12.49 18.95
C GLY A 356 35.71 11.40 19.84
N VAL A 357 35.56 11.47 21.16
CA VAL A 357 36.00 10.42 22.09
C VAL A 357 34.92 9.35 22.21
N ARG A 358 35.29 8.08 22.04
CA ARG A 358 34.34 6.95 22.09
C ARG A 358 34.10 6.50 23.53
N TYR A 359 32.85 6.62 24.00
CA TYR A 359 32.42 6.22 25.35
C TYR A 359 31.68 4.88 25.36
N VAL A 360 31.03 4.51 24.26
CA VAL A 360 30.32 3.24 24.13
C VAL A 360 30.86 2.49 22.92
N ASP A 361 31.21 1.22 23.09
CA ASP A 361 31.60 0.31 22.01
C ASP A 361 30.93 -1.05 22.17
N LYS A 362 29.71 -1.16 21.62
CA LYS A 362 28.89 -2.37 21.59
C LYS A 362 28.60 -2.75 20.15
N TRP A 363 29.67 -2.98 19.36
CA TRP A 363 29.58 -3.24 17.92
C TRP A 363 29.43 -4.73 17.59
N THR A 364 28.41 -5.37 18.18
CA THR A 364 28.16 -6.81 18.06
C THR A 364 26.70 -7.09 17.80
N ASP A 365 26.41 -8.17 17.07
CA ASP A 365 25.04 -8.64 16.80
C ASP A 365 24.32 -9.02 18.12
N GLY A 366 23.01 -8.81 18.18
CA GLY A 366 22.10 -9.02 19.30
C GLY A 366 21.74 -7.75 20.09
N VAL A 367 20.86 -7.92 21.08
CA VAL A 367 20.42 -6.83 21.96
C VAL A 367 21.53 -6.40 22.92
N ASN A 368 22.05 -5.19 22.73
CA ASN A 368 23.07 -4.55 23.54
C ASN A 368 22.45 -3.52 24.49
N ILE A 369 22.64 -3.71 25.80
CA ILE A 369 22.29 -2.70 26.82
C ILE A 369 23.45 -1.71 26.96
N ILE A 370 23.11 -0.43 26.96
CA ILE A 370 24.05 0.69 27.08
C ILE A 370 23.77 1.39 28.40
N ASP A 371 24.82 1.51 29.21
CA ASP A 371 24.84 2.28 30.45
C ASP A 371 26.28 2.74 30.68
N ALA A 372 26.56 3.99 30.33
CA ALA A 372 27.90 4.57 30.40
C ALA A 372 27.84 5.96 31.05
N PRO A 373 28.44 6.15 32.24
CA PRO A 373 28.52 7.47 32.85
C PRO A 373 29.48 8.38 32.07
N ILE A 374 29.17 9.66 32.04
CA ILE A 374 30.00 10.70 31.42
C ILE A 374 29.86 12.01 32.20
N THR A 375 30.97 12.68 32.48
CA THR A 375 30.95 14.04 33.04
C THR A 375 31.17 15.04 31.90
N LEU A 376 30.24 15.97 31.72
CA LEU A 376 30.34 17.02 30.70
C LEU A 376 30.71 18.35 31.37
N LYS A 377 31.49 19.17 30.67
CA LYS A 377 31.94 20.49 31.15
C LYS A 377 31.09 21.58 30.48
N PRO A 378 31.17 22.85 30.93
CA PRO A 378 30.50 23.93 30.23
C PRO A 378 31.00 24.04 28.78
N GLY A 379 30.08 24.12 27.83
CA GLY A 379 30.38 24.24 26.40
C GLY A 379 29.44 23.43 25.52
N THR A 380 29.67 23.52 24.20
CA THR A 380 28.96 22.72 23.21
C THR A 380 29.70 21.40 23.01
N HIS A 381 29.00 20.30 23.25
CA HIS A 381 29.49 18.94 23.10
C HIS A 381 28.83 18.26 21.90
N THR A 382 29.61 17.73 20.96
CA THR A 382 29.08 16.99 19.82
C THR A 382 28.92 15.51 20.18
N VAL A 383 27.69 15.01 20.17
CA VAL A 383 27.39 13.60 20.36
C VAL A 383 27.14 12.95 19.01
N LYS A 384 27.91 11.90 18.69
CA LYS A 384 27.73 11.05 17.51
C LYS A 384 27.40 9.62 17.91
N VAL A 385 26.31 9.08 17.41
CA VAL A 385 25.92 7.68 17.55
C VAL A 385 26.06 6.99 16.21
N GLU A 386 26.80 5.89 16.20
CA GLU A 386 26.86 4.94 15.10
C GLU A 386 26.04 3.71 15.48
N TYR A 387 25.21 3.21 14.58
CA TYR A 387 24.31 2.07 14.79
C TYR A 387 24.32 1.15 13.56
N PHE A 388 24.15 -0.15 13.76
CA PHE A 388 23.79 -1.06 12.69
C PHE A 388 22.70 -2.05 13.10
N ASP A 389 21.95 -2.48 12.08
CA ASP A 389 21.12 -3.67 12.11
C ASP A 389 21.71 -4.72 11.16
N SER A 390 21.62 -5.99 11.53
CA SER A 390 22.12 -7.12 10.78
C SER A 390 21.01 -8.06 10.33
N LYS A 391 20.19 -8.61 11.25
CA LYS A 391 19.09 -9.53 10.92
C LYS A 391 17.98 -9.51 11.96
N TYR A 392 16.75 -9.74 11.49
CA TYR A 392 15.54 -9.91 12.29
C TYR A 392 15.00 -8.61 12.86
N SER A 393 15.34 -8.23 14.09
CA SER A 393 14.73 -7.07 14.76
C SER A 393 15.71 -5.91 14.88
N ALA A 394 15.31 -4.76 14.35
CA ALA A 394 16.07 -3.52 14.43
C ALA A 394 15.50 -2.59 15.51
N LYS A 395 16.35 -2.11 16.43
CA LYS A 395 15.99 -1.19 17.51
C LYS A 395 17.17 -0.29 17.91
N LEU A 396 16.92 1.01 18.11
CA LEU A 396 17.87 1.93 18.73
C LEU A 396 17.14 2.90 19.65
N ASN A 397 17.27 2.69 20.96
CA ASN A 397 16.82 3.61 21.98
C ASN A 397 18.03 4.12 22.74
N LEU A 398 18.35 5.42 22.68
CA LEU A 398 19.55 5.97 23.32
C LEU A 398 19.31 7.41 23.77
N LYS A 399 19.65 7.70 25.03
CA LYS A 399 19.55 9.04 25.61
C LYS A 399 20.82 9.41 26.37
N LEU A 400 21.17 10.69 26.31
CA LEU A 400 22.11 11.33 27.22
C LEU A 400 21.27 12.06 28.27
N GLU A 401 21.31 11.61 29.52
CA GLU A 401 20.51 12.21 30.59
C GLU A 401 21.37 12.55 31.83
N PRO A 402 21.11 13.69 32.49
CA PRO A 402 21.71 14.02 33.79
C PRO A 402 21.42 12.93 34.81
N THR A 403 22.40 12.61 35.67
CA THR A 403 22.20 11.61 36.74
C THR A 403 21.43 12.15 37.95
N ASN A 404 21.22 13.46 38.05
CA ASN A 404 20.53 14.12 39.18
C ASN A 404 19.30 14.91 38.69
N HIS A 405 18.13 14.27 38.62
CA HIS A 405 16.86 14.90 38.17
C HIS A 405 15.78 14.97 39.27
N GLU A 406 16.14 14.98 40.55
CA GLU A 406 15.12 15.01 41.61
C GLU A 406 14.58 16.41 41.95
N ASN A 407 15.10 17.52 41.40
CA ASN A 407 14.69 18.88 41.85
C ASN A 407 14.58 20.00 40.78
N GLU A 408 14.51 19.71 39.48
CA GLU A 408 14.31 20.76 38.45
C GLU A 408 12.82 21.16 38.30
N PRO A 409 12.48 22.46 38.13
CA PRO A 409 11.12 22.90 37.81
C PRO A 409 10.68 22.36 36.44
N ILE A 410 9.61 21.57 36.40
CA ILE A 410 9.06 21.02 35.15
C ILE A 410 8.40 22.15 34.36
N ASP A 411 8.83 22.37 33.11
CA ASP A 411 8.15 23.27 32.16
C ASP A 411 6.68 22.82 32.01
N PRO A 412 5.71 23.64 32.42
CA PRO A 412 4.31 23.24 32.42
C PRO A 412 3.75 23.06 31.00
N THR A 413 4.42 23.54 29.94
CA THR A 413 3.98 23.34 28.56
C THR A 413 4.31 21.95 28.01
N ARG A 414 5.18 21.21 28.70
CA ARG A 414 5.53 19.81 28.41
C ARG A 414 4.61 18.86 29.19
N TRP A 415 4.43 17.66 28.67
CA TRP A 415 3.68 16.61 29.35
C TRP A 415 4.45 16.04 30.53
N LYS A 416 4.00 16.35 31.75
CA LYS A 416 4.42 15.64 32.96
C LYS A 416 3.68 14.30 33.04
N ALA A 417 4.40 13.21 32.79
CA ALA A 417 3.89 11.85 32.96
C ALA A 417 4.22 11.32 34.35
N THR A 418 3.23 10.79 35.05
CA THR A 418 3.40 10.04 36.30
C THR A 418 2.88 8.64 36.08
N TYR A 419 3.78 7.67 35.99
CA TYR A 419 3.47 6.26 35.78
C TYR A 419 3.38 5.52 37.11
N TYR A 420 2.50 4.53 37.16
CA TYR A 420 2.27 3.69 38.33
C TYR A 420 2.40 2.22 37.93
N PRO A 421 3.04 1.37 38.76
CA PRO A 421 3.21 -0.06 38.49
C PRO A 421 1.92 -0.88 38.70
N SER A 422 0.75 -0.23 38.65
CA SER A 422 -0.57 -0.84 38.76
C SER A 422 -1.59 -0.07 37.92
N LYS A 423 -2.63 -0.75 37.46
CA LYS A 423 -3.75 -0.17 36.70
C LYS A 423 -4.56 0.88 37.48
N ASP A 424 -4.54 0.80 38.82
CA ASP A 424 -5.34 1.64 39.71
C ASP A 424 -4.59 2.88 40.25
N PHE A 425 -3.49 3.28 39.61
CA PHE A 425 -2.66 4.45 40.03
C PHE A 425 -2.04 4.31 41.43
N THR A 426 -1.67 3.07 41.80
CA THR A 426 -1.04 2.77 43.10
C THR A 426 0.39 2.24 42.94
N GLY A 427 1.15 2.24 44.03
CA GLY A 427 2.57 1.88 44.06
C GLY A 427 3.48 3.10 43.98
N THR A 428 4.79 2.88 43.94
CA THR A 428 5.79 3.97 43.84
C THR A 428 5.75 4.55 42.42
N PRO A 429 5.39 5.84 42.25
CA PRO A 429 5.27 6.40 40.91
C PRO A 429 6.62 6.75 40.29
N LEU A 430 6.69 6.65 38.96
CA LEU A 430 7.82 7.09 38.15
C LEU A 430 7.43 8.33 37.34
N ILE A 431 8.18 9.43 37.50
CA ILE A 431 7.89 10.69 36.79
C ILE A 431 8.81 10.82 35.56
N LYS A 432 8.21 11.18 34.43
CA LYS A 432 8.90 11.51 33.17
C LYS A 432 8.30 12.78 32.56
N VAL A 433 9.02 13.44 31.66
CA VAL A 433 8.55 14.64 30.95
C VAL A 433 8.73 14.44 29.45
N TYR A 434 7.73 14.80 28.66
CA TYR A 434 7.70 14.60 27.21
C TYR A 434 7.16 15.83 26.48
N ASP A 435 7.57 16.03 25.23
CA ASP A 435 7.04 17.11 24.38
C ASP A 435 5.68 16.73 23.76
N GLU A 436 5.50 15.44 23.48
CA GLU A 436 4.33 14.88 22.82
C GLU A 436 3.90 13.55 23.46
N LEU A 437 2.65 13.15 23.24
CA LEU A 437 2.14 11.83 23.61
C LEU A 437 2.03 10.98 22.35
N GLN A 438 3.12 10.33 21.94
CA GLN A 438 3.21 9.53 20.72
C GLN A 438 3.81 8.15 20.98
N PHE A 439 3.30 7.44 21.98
CA PHE A 439 3.90 6.21 22.48
C PHE A 439 3.31 4.94 21.85
N SER A 440 4.20 4.04 21.41
CA SER A 440 3.87 2.67 21.01
C SER A 440 4.84 1.72 21.71
N TRP A 441 4.45 1.20 22.87
CA TRP A 441 5.34 0.32 23.66
C TRP A 441 5.27 -1.14 23.21
N GLY A 442 4.26 -1.50 22.39
CA GLY A 442 4.05 -2.90 22.00
C GLY A 442 3.82 -3.75 23.24
N ASN A 443 4.42 -4.94 23.33
CA ASN A 443 4.29 -5.81 24.51
C ASN A 443 5.20 -5.41 25.69
N GLY A 444 5.63 -4.15 25.76
CA GLY A 444 6.54 -3.63 26.76
C GLY A 444 5.95 -2.46 27.53
N SER A 445 6.74 -1.90 28.44
CA SER A 445 6.35 -0.78 29.31
C SER A 445 7.20 0.47 29.08
N PRO A 446 6.76 1.65 29.57
CA PRO A 446 7.50 2.91 29.44
C PRO A 446 8.87 2.92 30.14
N ASP A 447 9.10 1.98 31.05
CA ASP A 447 10.33 1.87 31.82
C ASP A 447 10.51 0.44 32.38
N PRO A 448 11.73 -0.12 32.40
CA PRO A 448 11.99 -1.45 32.99
C PRO A 448 11.56 -1.61 34.46
N MET A 449 11.39 -0.52 35.21
CA MET A 449 10.87 -0.56 36.59
C MET A 449 9.34 -0.76 36.66
N LEU A 450 8.63 -0.61 35.55
CA LEU A 450 7.20 -0.87 35.43
C LEU A 450 6.96 -2.30 34.90
N PRO A 451 5.90 -2.99 35.34
CA PRO A 451 5.53 -4.28 34.77
C PRO A 451 5.21 -4.13 33.28
N THR A 452 5.42 -5.19 32.50
CA THR A 452 5.10 -5.20 31.06
C THR A 452 3.63 -4.93 30.78
N ASP A 453 2.76 -5.40 31.68
CA ASP A 453 1.32 -5.28 31.61
C ASP A 453 0.76 -4.76 32.94
N GLY A 454 -0.42 -4.15 32.91
CA GLY A 454 -1.14 -3.80 34.15
C GLY A 454 -0.60 -2.54 34.84
N PHE A 455 -0.01 -1.62 34.10
CA PHE A 455 0.46 -0.31 34.60
C PHE A 455 -0.50 0.82 34.21
N SER A 456 -0.36 1.99 34.84
CA SER A 456 -1.14 3.18 34.48
C SER A 456 -0.27 4.43 34.41
N GLY A 457 -0.82 5.50 33.84
CA GLY A 457 -0.14 6.79 33.74
C GLY A 457 -1.11 7.97 33.77
N THR A 458 -0.70 9.05 34.43
CA THR A 458 -1.34 10.37 34.31
C THR A 458 -0.41 11.32 33.60
N PHE A 459 -0.90 12.02 32.58
CA PHE A 459 -0.14 13.01 31.81
C PHE A 459 -0.79 14.37 31.97
N GLU A 460 -0.03 15.40 32.28
CA GLU A 460 -0.57 16.76 32.43
C GLU A 460 0.30 17.78 31.71
N LYS A 461 -0.32 18.73 31.02
CA LYS A 461 0.35 19.93 30.48
C LYS A 461 -0.57 21.14 30.48
N GLN A 462 0.01 22.33 30.42
CA GLN A 462 -0.63 23.59 30.09
C GLN A 462 -0.57 23.79 28.57
N TYR A 463 -1.71 24.05 27.95
CA TYR A 463 -1.85 24.32 26.53
C TYR A 463 -2.34 25.74 26.31
N VAL A 464 -1.57 26.54 25.56
CA VAL A 464 -1.91 27.94 25.28
C VAL A 464 -2.75 28.03 24.01
N VAL A 465 -4.02 28.37 24.18
CA VAL A 465 -4.97 28.59 23.09
C VAL A 465 -4.91 30.06 22.68
N THR A 466 -4.46 30.31 21.46
CA THR A 466 -4.36 31.66 20.91
C THR A 466 -5.62 32.11 20.17
N LYS A 467 -6.49 31.16 19.78
CA LYS A 467 -7.73 31.39 19.03
C LYS A 467 -8.87 30.57 19.65
N PRO A 468 -10.02 31.17 19.97
CA PRO A 468 -11.13 30.40 20.51
C PRO A 468 -11.82 29.63 19.38
N GLY A 469 -12.32 28.43 19.66
CA GLY A 469 -13.01 27.65 18.65
C GLY A 469 -13.15 26.17 18.99
N LYS A 470 -13.61 25.40 18.00
CA LYS A 470 -13.66 23.93 18.07
C LYS A 470 -12.26 23.36 17.79
N TYR A 471 -11.76 22.62 18.76
CA TYR A 471 -10.58 21.77 18.65
C TYR A 471 -11.04 20.31 18.65
N ARG A 472 -10.11 19.39 18.41
CA ARG A 472 -10.39 17.97 18.38
C ARG A 472 -9.22 17.18 18.94
N PHE A 473 -9.53 16.28 19.87
CA PHE A 473 -8.60 15.26 20.32
C PHE A 473 -8.57 14.13 19.30
N ILE A 474 -7.39 13.84 18.79
CA ILE A 474 -7.12 12.78 17.81
C ILE A 474 -6.09 11.84 18.38
N GLY A 475 -6.29 10.54 18.29
CA GLY A 475 -5.30 9.61 18.81
C GLY A 475 -5.78 8.17 18.96
N LYS A 476 -5.02 7.40 19.72
CA LYS A 476 -5.31 6.01 20.01
C LYS A 476 -4.71 5.62 21.36
N ALA A 477 -5.49 4.89 22.16
CA ALA A 477 -5.01 4.22 23.36
C ALA A 477 -5.23 2.70 23.22
N ASP A 478 -4.29 1.95 23.77
CA ASP A 478 -4.40 0.52 24.04
C ASP A 478 -3.80 0.34 25.44
N ASP A 479 -4.59 0.27 26.51
CA ASP A 479 -6.03 0.08 26.57
C ASP A 479 -6.83 1.38 26.79
N GLY A 480 -7.20 1.68 28.04
CA GLY A 480 -8.20 2.68 28.38
C GLY A 480 -7.63 4.08 28.53
N VAL A 481 -8.43 5.09 28.14
CA VAL A 481 -8.03 6.50 28.18
C VAL A 481 -9.16 7.42 28.63
N ARG A 482 -8.82 8.45 29.41
CA ARG A 482 -9.66 9.61 29.67
C ARG A 482 -8.89 10.90 29.45
N VAL A 483 -9.55 11.92 28.89
CA VAL A 483 -8.94 13.24 28.66
C VAL A 483 -9.82 14.31 29.29
N TYR A 484 -9.18 15.19 30.07
CA TYR A 484 -9.80 16.30 30.76
C TYR A 484 -9.19 17.62 30.29
N VAL A 485 -10.03 18.65 30.20
CA VAL A 485 -9.63 20.04 29.99
C VAL A 485 -10.15 20.85 31.16
N ASP A 486 -9.25 21.51 31.89
CA ASP A 486 -9.56 22.27 33.12
C ASP A 486 -10.40 21.47 34.12
N GLY A 487 -10.12 20.16 34.22
CA GLY A 487 -10.84 19.22 35.09
C GLY A 487 -12.16 18.69 34.54
N VAL A 488 -12.63 19.15 33.38
CA VAL A 488 -13.84 18.65 32.71
C VAL A 488 -13.49 17.47 31.80
N LEU A 489 -14.15 16.33 31.98
CA LEU A 489 -13.98 15.13 31.16
C LEU A 489 -14.55 15.32 29.75
N ASN A 490 -13.69 15.22 28.73
CA ASN A 490 -14.06 15.39 27.32
C ASN A 490 -13.94 14.07 26.51
N VAL A 491 -13.11 13.14 26.96
CA VAL A 491 -12.98 11.80 26.36
C VAL A 491 -13.09 10.76 27.47
N ASP A 492 -14.01 9.80 27.35
CA ASP A 492 -14.13 8.68 28.29
C ASP A 492 -14.20 7.34 27.54
N LYS A 493 -13.03 6.74 27.35
CA LYS A 493 -12.86 5.43 26.70
C LYS A 493 -12.12 4.50 27.65
N TRP A 494 -12.68 4.35 28.86
CA TRP A 494 -12.08 3.59 29.96
C TRP A 494 -12.38 2.08 29.91
N LYS A 495 -11.97 1.41 28.84
CA LYS A 495 -12.21 -0.03 28.63
C LYS A 495 -11.01 -0.71 27.98
N ASP A 496 -10.86 -2.00 28.24
CA ASP A 496 -9.86 -2.87 27.60
C ASP A 496 -10.08 -2.91 26.07
N GLY A 497 -8.99 -3.02 25.31
CA GLY A 497 -8.88 -3.01 23.86
C GLY A 497 -8.43 -1.68 23.27
N VAL A 498 -8.21 -1.69 21.95
CA VAL A 498 -7.85 -0.50 21.17
C VAL A 498 -9.00 0.51 21.13
N ASN A 499 -8.76 1.70 21.70
CA ASN A 499 -9.67 2.84 21.70
C ASN A 499 -9.14 3.94 20.77
N ILE A 500 -9.85 4.19 19.66
CA ILE A 500 -9.59 5.34 18.78
C ILE A 500 -10.17 6.60 19.42
N ILE A 501 -9.42 7.70 19.41
CA ILE A 501 -9.80 9.02 19.95
C ILE A 501 -10.06 9.95 18.76
N ASP A 502 -11.26 10.51 18.69
CA ASP A 502 -11.73 11.41 17.63
C ASP A 502 -12.89 12.25 18.17
N ASP A 503 -12.59 13.09 19.13
CA ASP A 503 -13.58 13.72 20.01
C ASP A 503 -13.40 15.25 20.00
N PRO A 504 -14.43 16.04 19.68
CA PRO A 504 -14.35 17.49 19.64
C PRO A 504 -14.31 18.10 21.05
N VAL A 505 -13.67 19.25 21.18
CA VAL A 505 -13.64 20.08 22.40
C VAL A 505 -13.65 21.56 22.03
N THR A 506 -14.45 22.38 22.71
CA THR A 506 -14.44 23.83 22.47
C THR A 506 -13.52 24.51 23.48
N LEU A 507 -12.57 25.32 23.00
CA LEU A 507 -11.62 26.03 23.85
C LEU A 507 -11.74 27.55 23.69
N THR A 508 -11.51 28.26 24.79
CA THR A 508 -11.43 29.73 24.82
C THR A 508 -9.99 30.20 24.65
N THR A 509 -9.76 31.48 24.37
CA THR A 509 -8.39 32.03 24.41
C THR A 509 -7.84 32.01 25.83
N GLY A 510 -6.60 31.59 26.00
CA GLY A 510 -5.94 31.52 27.30
C GLY A 510 -5.19 30.21 27.50
N THR A 511 -4.70 29.99 28.72
CA THR A 511 -4.00 28.77 29.10
C THR A 511 -4.99 27.77 29.69
N HIS A 512 -5.00 26.56 29.16
CA HIS A 512 -5.86 25.45 29.58
C HIS A 512 -5.02 24.29 30.10
N THR A 513 -5.47 23.63 31.17
CA THR A 513 -4.82 22.41 31.68
C THR A 513 -5.39 21.20 30.97
N ILE A 514 -4.56 20.45 30.26
CA ILE A 514 -4.93 19.17 29.64
C ILE A 514 -4.38 18.04 30.52
N LYS A 515 -5.27 17.20 31.03
CA LYS A 515 -4.91 15.99 31.79
C LYS A 515 -5.38 14.75 31.03
N VAL A 516 -4.52 13.75 30.93
CA VAL A 516 -4.83 12.43 30.37
C VAL A 516 -4.62 11.39 31.45
N GLU A 517 -5.58 10.47 31.58
CA GLU A 517 -5.45 9.25 32.35
C GLU A 517 -5.41 8.08 31.38
N TYR A 518 -4.51 7.13 31.62
CA TYR A 518 -4.28 5.97 30.76
C TYR A 518 -4.00 4.73 31.60
N TYR A 519 -4.41 3.56 31.11
CA TYR A 519 -3.89 2.28 31.58
C TYR A 519 -3.60 1.31 30.45
N ASP A 520 -2.68 0.40 30.75
CA ASP A 520 -2.50 -0.85 30.05
C ASP A 520 -2.97 -2.01 30.95
N SER A 521 -3.71 -2.95 30.37
CA SER A 521 -4.26 -4.14 31.02
C SER A 521 -3.43 -5.37 30.66
N LYS A 522 -3.33 -5.70 29.37
CA LYS A 522 -2.61 -6.86 28.83
C LYS A 522 -2.20 -6.66 27.37
N TYR A 523 -1.10 -7.31 27.00
CA TYR A 523 -0.52 -7.38 25.67
C TYR A 523 0.07 -6.05 25.19
N SER A 524 -0.52 -5.42 24.18
CA SER A 524 0.09 -4.26 23.53
C SER A 524 -0.32 -2.95 24.19
N ALA A 525 0.66 -2.17 24.63
CA ALA A 525 0.45 -0.84 25.18
C ALA A 525 0.70 0.25 24.11
N THR A 526 -0.22 1.20 23.97
CA THR A 526 -0.09 2.37 23.08
C THR A 526 -0.80 3.57 23.69
N MET A 527 -0.20 4.76 23.62
CA MET A 527 -0.85 6.02 23.97
C MET A 527 -0.40 7.13 23.02
N LYS A 528 -1.29 7.51 22.10
CA LYS A 528 -1.12 8.59 21.14
C LYS A 528 -2.24 9.61 21.31
N LEU A 529 -1.91 10.90 21.42
CA LEU A 529 -2.89 11.97 21.52
C LEU A 529 -2.35 13.29 20.97
N ASP A 530 -3.05 13.84 20.00
CA ASP A 530 -2.90 15.19 19.47
C ASP A 530 -4.17 16.00 19.74
N LEU A 531 -4.00 17.32 19.84
CA LEU A 531 -5.09 18.30 19.91
C LEU A 531 -4.94 19.21 18.70
N ILE A 532 -5.87 19.13 17.75
CA ILE A 532 -5.83 19.91 16.51
C ILE A 532 -6.94 20.95 16.48
N GLU A 533 -6.69 22.04 15.76
CA GLU A 533 -7.72 23.03 15.41
C GLU A 533 -8.70 22.40 14.42
N ASP A 534 -10.00 22.39 14.76
CA ASP A 534 -11.08 21.81 13.95
C ASP A 534 -11.99 22.92 13.40
N PHE A 535 -11.38 23.98 12.87
CA PHE A 535 -12.04 25.07 12.17
C PHE A 535 -11.19 25.54 10.98
N TRP A 536 -11.84 26.17 10.01
CA TRP A 536 -11.20 26.90 8.92
C TRP A 536 -10.73 28.27 9.40
N GLU A 537 -9.46 28.57 9.19
CA GLU A 537 -8.92 29.90 9.32
C GLU A 537 -9.03 30.64 8.00
N ALA A 538 -9.77 31.74 7.98
CA ALA A 538 -9.98 32.57 6.80
C ALA A 538 -9.23 33.90 6.91
N LYS A 539 -8.59 34.30 5.82
CA LYS A 539 -8.08 35.67 5.57
C LYS A 539 -8.79 36.22 4.35
N PHE A 540 -9.66 37.21 4.53
CA PHE A 540 -10.30 37.93 3.42
C PHE A 540 -9.51 39.17 3.05
N TYR A 541 -9.33 39.43 1.76
CA TYR A 541 -8.57 40.53 1.20
C TYR A 541 -9.50 41.47 0.43
N PRO A 542 -9.33 42.80 0.53
CA PRO A 542 -10.17 43.78 -0.18
C PRO A 542 -9.77 43.95 -1.65
N SER A 543 -9.38 42.86 -2.30
CA SER A 543 -9.04 42.77 -3.72
C SER A 543 -9.25 41.32 -4.18
N ASN A 544 -9.41 41.08 -5.49
CA ASN A 544 -9.58 39.73 -6.05
C ASN A 544 -8.25 38.98 -6.32
N ASN A 545 -7.11 39.52 -5.89
CA ASN A 545 -5.78 38.95 -6.17
C ASN A 545 -4.93 38.76 -4.90
N LEU A 546 -5.59 38.57 -3.74
CA LEU A 546 -4.96 38.28 -2.44
C LEU A 546 -4.04 39.41 -1.95
N THR A 547 -4.37 40.68 -2.25
CA THR A 547 -3.60 41.86 -1.83
C THR A 547 -4.41 42.82 -0.95
N GLY A 548 -3.71 43.69 -0.20
CA GLY A 548 -4.31 44.58 0.79
C GLY A 548 -4.24 44.03 2.22
N THR A 549 -4.78 44.76 3.18
CA THR A 549 -4.78 44.34 4.60
C THR A 549 -5.92 43.35 4.83
N PRO A 550 -5.64 42.08 5.17
CA PRO A 550 -6.69 41.09 5.29
C PRO A 550 -7.45 41.18 6.63
N VAL A 551 -8.71 40.77 6.61
CA VAL A 551 -9.53 40.54 7.81
C VAL A 551 -9.59 39.04 8.10
N GLN A 552 -9.27 38.65 9.33
CA GLN A 552 -9.25 37.25 9.76
C GLN A 552 -10.56 36.84 10.45
N LYS A 553 -11.00 35.61 10.19
CA LYS A 553 -12.17 34.99 10.84
C LYS A 553 -12.06 33.47 10.80
N THR A 554 -12.72 32.78 11.72
CA THR A 554 -12.83 31.31 11.72
C THR A 554 -14.23 30.84 11.33
N PHE A 555 -14.31 29.64 10.74
CA PHE A 555 -15.55 29.00 10.33
C PHE A 555 -15.49 27.49 10.57
N ASP A 556 -16.64 26.86 10.86
CA ASP A 556 -16.69 25.40 11.03
C ASP A 556 -16.52 24.69 9.68
N ASP A 557 -17.21 25.19 8.65
CA ASP A 557 -17.30 24.61 7.30
C ASP A 557 -17.15 25.69 6.21
N LEU A 558 -16.87 25.27 4.97
CA LEU A 558 -16.88 26.13 3.78
C LEU A 558 -18.14 25.84 2.94
N ASP A 559 -19.26 26.40 3.38
CA ASP A 559 -20.54 26.41 2.65
C ASP A 559 -21.14 27.81 2.75
N PHE A 560 -20.79 28.66 1.79
CA PHE A 560 -21.09 30.08 1.81
C PHE A 560 -21.93 30.51 0.61
N TYR A 561 -22.90 31.37 0.92
CA TYR A 561 -23.59 32.20 -0.04
C TYR A 561 -23.62 33.64 0.50
N TRP A 562 -23.02 34.56 -0.24
CA TRP A 562 -22.97 35.97 0.11
C TRP A 562 -23.74 36.79 -0.93
N SER A 563 -24.85 37.40 -0.49
CA SER A 563 -25.59 38.38 -1.31
C SER A 563 -25.01 39.80 -1.21
N GLY A 564 -23.84 39.96 -0.59
CA GLY A 564 -23.18 41.22 -0.26
C GLY A 564 -21.81 40.97 0.39
N SER A 565 -21.26 41.95 1.10
CA SER A 565 -19.95 41.82 1.75
C SER A 565 -19.85 40.60 2.68
N PRO A 566 -18.80 39.77 2.57
CA PRO A 566 -18.62 38.58 3.40
C PRO A 566 -18.26 38.92 4.86
N ILE A 567 -17.60 40.06 5.07
CA ILE A 567 -17.19 40.55 6.39
C ILE A 567 -16.90 42.06 6.32
N THR A 568 -17.15 42.78 7.41
CA THR A 568 -16.86 44.23 7.51
C THR A 568 -15.43 44.57 7.05
N ASN A 569 -15.27 45.67 6.32
CA ASN A 569 -14.04 46.12 5.66
C ASN A 569 -13.58 45.32 4.44
N ILE A 570 -14.38 44.35 3.99
CA ILE A 570 -14.22 43.67 2.70
C ILE A 570 -15.36 44.13 1.79
N PRO A 571 -15.09 44.51 0.53
CA PRO A 571 -16.14 44.92 -0.40
C PRO A 571 -17.10 43.75 -0.72
N ALA A 572 -18.29 44.07 -1.23
CA ALA A 572 -19.25 43.07 -1.69
C ALA A 572 -18.76 42.29 -2.90
N ASP A 573 -18.04 42.99 -3.79
CA ASP A 573 -17.45 42.47 -5.03
C ASP A 573 -15.94 42.73 -5.03
N ASN A 574 -15.18 42.05 -5.89
CA ASN A 574 -13.72 42.20 -6.02
C ASN A 574 -12.96 41.94 -4.71
N PHE A 575 -13.31 40.86 -4.03
CA PHE A 575 -12.58 40.38 -2.86
C PHE A 575 -11.97 39.00 -3.12
N SER A 576 -11.06 38.58 -2.23
CA SER A 576 -10.50 37.24 -2.26
C SER A 576 -10.29 36.73 -0.86
N ALA A 577 -10.12 35.42 -0.72
CA ALA A 577 -9.94 34.79 0.57
C ALA A 577 -8.97 33.61 0.50
N VAL A 578 -8.22 33.40 1.58
CA VAL A 578 -7.48 32.16 1.85
C VAL A 578 -8.12 31.49 3.06
N PHE A 579 -8.53 30.24 2.90
CA PHE A 579 -9.02 29.38 3.97
C PHE A 579 -8.01 28.26 4.21
N GLU A 580 -7.71 27.93 5.47
CA GLU A 580 -6.81 26.83 5.82
C GLU A 580 -7.39 26.02 7.00
N LYS A 581 -7.33 24.69 6.93
CA LYS A 581 -7.77 23.78 7.99
C LYS A 581 -6.87 22.56 8.05
N LYS A 582 -6.59 22.07 9.26
CA LYS A 582 -6.00 20.74 9.48
C LYS A 582 -7.11 19.70 9.55
N VAL A 583 -6.93 18.60 8.82
CA VAL A 583 -7.88 17.48 8.79
C VAL A 583 -7.14 16.20 9.15
N TYR A 584 -7.69 15.41 10.07
CA TYR A 584 -7.16 14.09 10.36
C TYR A 584 -7.79 13.04 9.44
N ILE A 585 -6.93 12.29 8.76
CA ILE A 585 -7.29 11.14 7.95
C ILE A 585 -7.04 9.90 8.81
N ALA A 586 -8.13 9.30 9.29
CA ALA A 586 -8.07 8.15 10.21
C ALA A 586 -7.56 6.86 9.54
N LYS A 587 -7.59 6.80 8.21
CA LYS A 587 -7.13 5.65 7.45
C LYS A 587 -6.64 6.10 6.07
N SER A 588 -5.48 5.59 5.69
CA SER A 588 -4.96 5.76 4.32
C SER A 588 -6.02 5.33 3.30
N SER A 589 -6.57 6.29 2.55
CA SER A 589 -7.65 6.06 1.59
C SER A 589 -7.62 7.10 0.47
N ASN A 590 -8.48 6.94 -0.52
CA ASN A 590 -8.67 7.92 -1.57
C ASN A 590 -9.71 8.95 -1.12
N TYR A 591 -9.40 10.23 -1.25
CA TYR A 591 -10.31 11.33 -0.95
C TYR A 591 -10.51 12.23 -2.16
N LYS A 592 -11.69 12.83 -2.24
CA LYS A 592 -12.09 13.74 -3.32
C LYS A 592 -12.42 15.11 -2.74
N LEU A 593 -11.91 16.16 -3.38
CA LEU A 593 -12.31 17.53 -3.14
C LEU A 593 -13.38 17.89 -4.15
N SER A 594 -14.59 18.24 -3.69
CA SER A 594 -15.70 18.64 -4.56
C SER A 594 -16.39 19.89 -4.04
N GLY A 595 -17.12 20.58 -4.92
CA GLY A 595 -17.86 21.76 -4.52
C GLY A 595 -18.10 22.75 -5.65
N LYS A 596 -18.30 24.01 -5.27
CA LYS A 596 -18.65 25.12 -6.16
C LYS A 596 -17.95 26.40 -5.71
N ALA A 597 -17.52 27.21 -6.66
CA ALA A 597 -17.07 28.58 -6.42
C ALA A 597 -17.70 29.52 -7.46
N ASP A 598 -18.10 30.74 -7.07
CA ASP A 598 -18.74 31.69 -8.01
C ASP A 598 -17.77 32.41 -8.95
N ASP A 599 -16.47 32.41 -8.66
CA ASP A 599 -15.42 32.76 -9.60
C ASP A 599 -14.22 31.84 -9.29
N GLY A 600 -13.01 32.39 -9.12
CA GLY A 600 -11.81 31.58 -9.07
C GLY A 600 -11.63 30.80 -7.78
N ILE A 601 -11.15 29.56 -7.92
CA ILE A 601 -10.74 28.71 -6.80
C ILE A 601 -9.45 27.95 -7.09
N ARG A 602 -8.58 27.84 -6.09
CA ARG A 602 -7.42 26.94 -6.07
C ARG A 602 -7.41 26.18 -4.75
N ILE A 603 -7.21 24.86 -4.81
CA ILE A 603 -7.16 24.02 -3.60
C ILE A 603 -5.82 23.32 -3.52
N TYR A 604 -5.24 23.32 -2.34
CA TYR A 604 -3.96 22.71 -2.00
C TYR A 604 -4.16 21.70 -0.88
N VAL A 605 -3.47 20.57 -0.98
CA VAL A 605 -3.37 19.57 0.08
C VAL A 605 -1.88 19.38 0.38
N ASP A 606 -1.50 19.61 1.62
CA ASP A 606 -0.10 19.59 2.09
C ASP A 606 0.83 20.47 1.24
N GLY A 607 0.33 21.67 0.89
CA GLY A 607 1.03 22.63 0.04
C GLY A 607 1.05 22.29 -1.45
N LEU A 608 0.63 21.10 -1.86
CA LEU A 608 0.54 20.69 -3.27
C LEU A 608 -0.80 21.13 -3.88
N ARG A 609 -0.75 21.91 -4.96
CA ARG A 609 -1.96 22.35 -5.66
C ARG A 609 -2.66 21.16 -6.33
N LYS A 610 -3.87 20.85 -5.87
CA LYS A 610 -4.74 19.78 -6.39
C LYS A 610 -5.78 20.28 -7.38
N MET A 611 -6.12 21.57 -7.30
CA MET A 611 -7.10 22.18 -8.19
C MET A 611 -6.71 23.61 -8.53
N ASP A 612 -6.96 24.00 -9.79
CA ASP A 612 -6.79 25.36 -10.26
C ASP A 612 -7.87 25.69 -11.30
N SER A 613 -8.82 26.52 -10.88
CA SER A 613 -9.80 27.15 -11.74
C SER A 613 -9.89 28.63 -11.40
N TRP A 614 -8.81 29.36 -11.66
CA TRP A 614 -8.71 30.80 -11.37
C TRP A 614 -9.31 31.65 -12.50
N LYS A 615 -10.63 31.62 -12.65
CA LYS A 615 -11.37 32.35 -13.70
C LYS A 615 -12.76 32.76 -13.22
N ASP A 616 -13.29 33.81 -13.85
CA ASP A 616 -14.63 34.30 -13.57
C ASP A 616 -15.72 33.30 -13.98
N GLY A 617 -16.83 33.31 -13.25
CA GLY A 617 -18.02 32.50 -13.43
C GLY A 617 -18.09 31.26 -12.54
N VAL A 618 -19.28 30.66 -12.49
CA VAL A 618 -19.58 29.51 -11.65
C VAL A 618 -18.71 28.29 -12.02
N ASN A 619 -17.79 27.95 -11.12
CA ASN A 619 -16.90 26.81 -11.21
C ASN A 619 -17.39 25.69 -10.29
N ASN A 620 -18.15 24.74 -10.85
CA ASN A 620 -18.44 23.47 -10.17
C ASN A 620 -17.29 22.49 -10.42
N TYR A 621 -16.83 21.81 -9.39
CA TYR A 621 -15.63 21.00 -9.48
C TYR A 621 -15.70 19.72 -8.64
N SER A 622 -14.89 18.77 -9.07
CA SER A 622 -14.62 17.52 -8.37
C SER A 622 -13.22 17.07 -8.78
N SER A 623 -12.28 17.03 -7.85
CA SER A 623 -10.92 16.57 -8.13
C SER A 623 -10.92 15.08 -8.50
N SER A 624 -9.86 14.61 -9.16
CA SER A 624 -9.58 13.18 -9.17
C SER A 624 -9.33 12.68 -7.74
N PRO A 625 -9.68 11.44 -7.41
CA PRO A 625 -9.34 10.84 -6.12
C PRO A 625 -7.85 11.01 -5.79
N GLN A 626 -7.55 11.51 -4.60
CA GLN A 626 -6.21 11.71 -4.07
C GLN A 626 -5.97 10.72 -2.95
N GLN A 627 -4.90 9.94 -3.02
CA GLN A 627 -4.52 9.10 -1.90
C GLN A 627 -3.99 10.00 -0.78
N LEU A 628 -4.66 9.99 0.36
CA LEU A 628 -4.19 10.64 1.58
C LEU A 628 -3.77 9.53 2.56
N PRO A 629 -2.49 9.51 3.01
CA PRO A 629 -2.05 8.66 4.10
C PRO A 629 -2.86 8.89 5.38
N GLU A 630 -2.77 7.94 6.32
CA GLU A 630 -3.24 8.18 7.68
C GLU A 630 -2.39 9.30 8.33
N GLY A 631 -3.04 10.25 8.98
CA GLY A 631 -2.35 11.37 9.64
C GLY A 631 -3.06 12.70 9.48
N ILE A 632 -2.40 13.77 9.93
CA ILE A 632 -2.91 15.14 9.82
C ILE A 632 -2.47 15.71 8.48
N HIS A 633 -3.42 16.23 7.71
CA HIS A 633 -3.23 16.89 6.43
C HIS A 633 -3.69 18.35 6.50
N THR A 634 -3.00 19.24 5.80
CA THR A 634 -3.41 20.65 5.69
C THR A 634 -4.15 20.88 4.38
N ILE A 635 -5.38 21.36 4.46
CA ILE A 635 -6.16 21.78 3.29
C ILE A 635 -6.17 23.30 3.24
N LYS A 636 -5.71 23.87 2.12
CA LYS A 636 -5.74 25.31 1.86
C LYS A 636 -6.56 25.62 0.62
N VAL A 637 -7.50 26.55 0.71
CA VAL A 637 -8.37 27.00 -0.37
C VAL A 637 -8.11 28.47 -0.61
N GLU A 638 -7.76 28.84 -1.83
CA GLU A 638 -7.73 30.23 -2.29
C GLU A 638 -8.98 30.46 -3.14
N TYR A 639 -9.68 31.56 -2.90
CA TYR A 639 -10.93 31.92 -3.56
C TYR A 639 -10.89 33.40 -3.96
N TYR A 640 -11.54 33.77 -5.05
CA TYR A 640 -11.90 35.16 -5.30
C TYR A 640 -13.32 35.29 -5.81
N ASP A 641 -13.86 36.49 -5.62
CA ASP A 641 -15.10 36.98 -6.21
C ASP A 641 -14.81 38.27 -6.98
N SER A 642 -15.32 38.36 -8.20
CA SER A 642 -15.18 39.51 -9.09
C SER A 642 -16.42 40.40 -9.03
N LYS A 643 -17.62 39.85 -9.25
CA LYS A 643 -18.88 40.61 -9.38
C LYS A 643 -20.09 39.76 -9.00
N TYR A 644 -21.13 40.45 -8.51
CA TYR A 644 -22.43 39.92 -8.12
C TYR A 644 -22.39 39.12 -6.80
N SER A 645 -23.05 37.97 -6.74
CA SER A 645 -23.26 37.24 -5.48
C SER A 645 -22.27 36.10 -5.31
N ALA A 646 -21.29 36.26 -4.42
CA ALA A 646 -20.28 35.25 -4.15
C ALA A 646 -20.84 33.94 -3.55
N SER A 647 -20.28 32.79 -3.94
CA SER A 647 -20.55 31.49 -3.29
C SER A 647 -19.30 30.60 -3.26
N LEU A 648 -19.14 29.84 -2.19
CA LEU A 648 -18.04 28.88 -2.02
C LEU A 648 -18.53 27.68 -1.23
N VAL A 649 -18.44 26.50 -1.85
CA VAL A 649 -18.68 25.20 -1.23
C VAL A 649 -17.42 24.36 -1.44
N VAL A 650 -16.86 23.77 -0.38
CA VAL A 650 -15.71 22.85 -0.45
C VAL A 650 -15.97 21.65 0.46
N ASN A 651 -16.00 20.46 -0.13
CA ASN A 651 -16.19 19.19 0.56
C ASN A 651 -14.96 18.29 0.35
N LEU A 652 -14.49 17.67 1.42
CA LEU A 652 -13.51 16.57 1.36
C LEU A 652 -14.24 15.27 1.72
N SER A 653 -14.35 14.35 0.77
CA SER A 653 -15.09 13.10 0.94
C SER A 653 -14.21 11.89 0.65
N GLU A 654 -14.33 10.83 1.45
CA GLU A 654 -13.67 9.55 1.15
C GLU A 654 -14.34 8.90 -0.07
N VAL A 655 -13.53 8.36 -0.96
CA VAL A 655 -13.95 7.60 -2.13
C VAL A 655 -14.11 6.14 -1.72
N ILE A 656 -15.36 5.74 -1.49
CA ILE A 656 -15.72 4.43 -0.97
C ILE A 656 -16.30 3.60 -2.09
N LYS A 657 -15.77 2.39 -2.33
CA LYS A 657 -16.46 1.36 -3.13
C LYS A 657 -16.76 0.19 -2.22
N LYS A 658 -17.94 0.21 -1.60
CA LYS A 658 -18.35 -0.81 -0.63
C LYS A 658 -19.36 -1.74 -1.26
N THR A 659 -19.15 -3.05 -1.14
CA THR A 659 -20.14 -4.05 -1.54
C THR A 659 -20.46 -4.95 -0.36
N THR A 660 -21.74 -5.07 -0.02
CA THR A 660 -22.26 -5.96 1.03
C THR A 660 -23.32 -6.87 0.43
N THR A 661 -23.38 -8.12 0.86
CA THR A 661 -24.44 -9.07 0.47
C THR A 661 -25.08 -9.61 1.73
N GLN A 662 -26.40 -9.51 1.78
CA GLN A 662 -27.26 -10.11 2.80
C GLN A 662 -28.23 -11.08 2.13
N TYR A 663 -28.93 -11.84 2.97
CA TYR A 663 -29.86 -12.87 2.51
C TYR A 663 -31.18 -12.79 3.27
N THR A 664 -32.28 -12.80 2.54
CA THR A 664 -33.63 -12.94 3.09
C THR A 664 -34.12 -14.36 2.91
N ASN A 665 -34.42 -15.05 4.02
CA ASN A 665 -35.01 -16.39 3.98
C ASN A 665 -36.53 -16.29 3.80
N TYR A 666 -37.07 -17.07 2.88
CA TYR A 666 -38.50 -17.24 2.67
C TYR A 666 -38.90 -18.67 3.05
N ASP A 667 -39.99 -18.80 3.82
CA ASP A 667 -40.53 -20.10 4.26
C ASP A 667 -41.38 -20.76 3.16
N ILE A 668 -40.80 -20.87 1.95
CA ILE A 668 -41.36 -21.58 0.79
C ILE A 668 -40.22 -22.19 -0.01
N SER A 669 -40.44 -23.39 -0.57
CA SER A 669 -39.47 -23.99 -1.49
C SER A 669 -39.51 -23.32 -2.87
N LEU A 670 -38.40 -23.43 -3.62
CA LEU A 670 -38.34 -22.96 -5.02
C LEU A 670 -39.43 -23.60 -5.91
N GLY A 671 -39.82 -24.84 -5.63
CA GLY A 671 -40.89 -25.53 -6.35
C GLY A 671 -42.28 -24.96 -6.05
N GLU A 672 -42.56 -24.59 -4.80
CA GLU A 672 -43.80 -23.91 -4.42
C GLU A 672 -43.87 -22.50 -5.00
N LEU A 673 -42.75 -21.77 -5.02
CA LEU A 673 -42.62 -20.48 -5.70
C LEU A 673 -42.95 -20.63 -7.19
N LEU A 674 -42.35 -21.62 -7.87
CA LEU A 674 -42.60 -21.91 -9.29
C LEU A 674 -44.08 -22.16 -9.55
N ASN A 675 -44.71 -23.04 -8.75
CA ASN A 675 -46.13 -23.39 -8.93
C ASN A 675 -47.06 -22.19 -8.80
N LYS A 676 -46.75 -21.24 -7.92
CA LYS A 676 -47.51 -19.98 -7.76
C LYS A 676 -47.29 -18.99 -8.91
N GLN A 677 -46.19 -19.12 -9.66
CA GLN A 677 -45.84 -18.23 -10.78
C GLN A 677 -46.33 -18.75 -12.14
N ILE A 678 -46.57 -20.05 -12.27
CA ILE A 678 -47.15 -20.64 -13.48
C ILE A 678 -48.54 -20.04 -13.75
N GLY A 679 -48.73 -19.47 -14.93
CA GLY A 679 -50.00 -18.88 -15.38
C GLY A 679 -50.25 -17.43 -14.96
N VAL A 680 -49.34 -16.82 -14.18
CA VAL A 680 -49.43 -15.40 -13.77
C VAL A 680 -48.59 -14.49 -14.67
N SER A 681 -47.47 -14.97 -15.20
CA SER A 681 -46.56 -14.20 -16.07
C SER A 681 -46.81 -14.47 -17.55
N GLN A 682 -46.55 -13.48 -18.42
CA GLN A 682 -46.61 -13.61 -19.88
C GLN A 682 -45.26 -13.21 -20.48
N SER A 683 -44.73 -13.98 -21.43
CA SER A 683 -43.44 -13.73 -22.08
C SER A 683 -43.62 -13.46 -23.58
N ASP A 684 -42.70 -12.68 -24.13
CA ASP A 684 -42.52 -12.36 -25.55
C ASP A 684 -41.78 -13.49 -26.33
N LYS A 685 -41.28 -14.52 -25.61
CA LYS A 685 -40.61 -15.68 -26.19
C LYS A 685 -41.61 -16.60 -26.89
N LYS A 686 -41.28 -17.00 -28.13
CA LYS A 686 -42.07 -17.98 -28.90
C LYS A 686 -41.69 -19.40 -28.52
N TYR A 687 -42.72 -20.24 -28.34
CA TYR A 687 -42.58 -21.67 -28.10
C TYR A 687 -43.24 -22.44 -29.24
N ASP A 688 -42.87 -23.71 -29.37
CA ASP A 688 -43.72 -24.63 -30.11
C ASP A 688 -45.10 -24.71 -29.45
N ALA A 689 -46.14 -24.78 -30.28
CA ALA A 689 -47.53 -24.78 -29.83
C ALA A 689 -48.24 -26.04 -30.31
N TYR A 690 -48.94 -26.71 -29.39
CA TYR A 690 -49.60 -27.97 -29.65
C TYR A 690 -51.05 -27.94 -29.18
N VAL A 691 -51.94 -28.54 -29.97
CA VAL A 691 -53.34 -28.75 -29.61
C VAL A 691 -53.74 -30.19 -29.88
N ARG A 692 -54.57 -30.75 -29.00
CA ARG A 692 -55.04 -32.13 -29.14
C ARG A 692 -56.02 -32.24 -30.31
N SER A 693 -55.88 -33.29 -31.11
CA SER A 693 -56.54 -33.38 -32.41
C SER A 693 -58.06 -33.42 -32.38
N ASP A 694 -58.67 -33.92 -31.32
CA ASP A 694 -60.12 -33.98 -31.10
C ASP A 694 -60.75 -32.60 -30.83
N LEU A 695 -59.93 -31.60 -30.48
CA LEU A 695 -60.35 -30.22 -30.25
C LEU A 695 -60.37 -29.37 -31.53
N LEU A 696 -59.94 -29.94 -32.66
CA LEU A 696 -59.99 -29.30 -33.98
C LEU A 696 -60.86 -30.09 -34.95
N LYS A 697 -61.72 -29.40 -35.70
CA LYS A 697 -62.32 -29.91 -36.95
C LYS A 697 -61.34 -29.67 -38.10
N VAL A 698 -60.86 -30.75 -38.71
CA VAL A 698 -59.95 -30.70 -39.86
C VAL A 698 -60.65 -31.30 -41.08
N ASN A 699 -60.71 -30.55 -42.18
CA ASN A 699 -61.31 -31.02 -43.43
C ASN A 699 -60.27 -31.79 -44.25
N ALA A 700 -60.64 -32.97 -44.77
CA ALA A 700 -59.77 -33.80 -45.60
C ALA A 700 -59.23 -33.08 -46.86
N SER A 701 -59.98 -32.13 -47.42
CA SER A 701 -59.55 -31.34 -48.58
C SER A 701 -58.57 -30.21 -48.22
N THR A 702 -58.45 -29.85 -46.94
CA THR A 702 -57.51 -28.84 -46.42
C THR A 702 -56.87 -29.32 -45.11
N PRO A 703 -56.05 -30.39 -45.14
CA PRO A 703 -55.58 -31.08 -43.94
C PRO A 703 -54.66 -30.24 -43.06
N ASN A 704 -54.16 -29.12 -43.60
CA ASN A 704 -53.24 -28.19 -42.92
C ASN A 704 -53.98 -27.07 -42.18
N VAL A 705 -55.32 -27.07 -42.18
CA VAL A 705 -56.15 -26.07 -41.50
C VAL A 705 -57.08 -26.78 -40.53
N GLY A 706 -56.98 -26.43 -39.25
CA GLY A 706 -57.91 -26.86 -38.22
C GLY A 706 -58.79 -25.71 -37.75
N VAL A 707 -60.06 -26.01 -37.47
CA VAL A 707 -61.02 -25.07 -36.87
C VAL A 707 -61.33 -25.52 -35.45
N VAL A 708 -61.08 -24.67 -34.47
CA VAL A 708 -61.31 -24.97 -33.05
C VAL A 708 -62.79 -25.23 -32.78
N ASN A 709 -63.12 -26.36 -32.15
CA ASN A 709 -64.50 -26.80 -31.99
C ASN A 709 -65.09 -26.60 -30.59
N THR A 710 -64.28 -26.13 -29.63
CA THR A 710 -64.66 -25.84 -28.24
C THR A 710 -64.18 -24.46 -27.79
N GLU A 711 -64.92 -23.83 -26.89
CA GLU A 711 -64.50 -22.58 -26.24
C GLU A 711 -63.24 -22.79 -25.40
N ASN A 712 -62.39 -21.76 -25.30
CA ASN A 712 -61.23 -21.74 -24.40
C ASN A 712 -60.28 -22.95 -24.55
N THR A 713 -60.01 -23.36 -25.79
CA THR A 713 -59.19 -24.54 -26.08
C THR A 713 -57.74 -24.30 -25.69
N ASN A 714 -57.21 -25.13 -24.78
CA ASN A 714 -55.84 -24.99 -24.30
C ASN A 714 -54.81 -25.33 -25.40
N VAL A 715 -53.94 -24.38 -25.69
CA VAL A 715 -52.71 -24.60 -26.44
C VAL A 715 -51.61 -24.95 -25.45
N ARG A 716 -50.81 -25.96 -25.74
CA ARG A 716 -49.73 -26.43 -24.86
C ARG A 716 -48.36 -26.29 -25.51
N GLY A 717 -47.36 -26.01 -24.69
CA GLY A 717 -45.98 -25.86 -25.16
C GLY A 717 -45.30 -27.18 -25.55
N ILE A 718 -45.78 -28.29 -24.97
CA ILE A 718 -45.45 -29.66 -25.40
C ILE A 718 -46.72 -30.53 -25.37
N PRO A 719 -46.80 -31.60 -26.19
CA PRO A 719 -47.91 -32.53 -26.15
C PRO A 719 -47.97 -33.29 -24.81
N VAL A 720 -49.18 -33.51 -24.30
CA VAL A 720 -49.49 -34.29 -23.07
C VAL A 720 -48.84 -33.74 -21.80
N ASN A 721 -49.66 -33.35 -20.82
CA ASN A 721 -49.20 -32.75 -19.55
C ASN A 721 -48.30 -31.49 -19.66
N GLY A 722 -48.06 -30.97 -20.87
CA GLY A 722 -47.35 -29.71 -21.07
C GLY A 722 -48.07 -28.53 -20.46
N TRP A 723 -47.35 -27.47 -20.13
CA TRP A 723 -47.97 -26.24 -19.60
C TRP A 723 -48.92 -25.61 -20.63
N ILE A 724 -49.90 -24.86 -20.14
CA ILE A 724 -50.81 -24.11 -20.99
C ILE A 724 -50.06 -22.89 -21.49
N LEU A 725 -49.75 -22.89 -22.79
CA LEU A 725 -49.08 -21.80 -23.51
C LEU A 725 -50.03 -20.61 -23.74
N GLY A 726 -51.31 -20.91 -23.96
CA GLY A 726 -52.35 -19.94 -24.22
C GLY A 726 -53.67 -20.64 -24.53
N LYS A 727 -54.63 -19.89 -25.06
CA LYS A 727 -55.94 -20.42 -25.45
C LYS A 727 -56.29 -20.03 -26.88
N LEU A 728 -57.18 -20.82 -27.47
CA LEU A 728 -57.86 -20.51 -28.73
C LEU A 728 -59.36 -20.44 -28.49
N ASP A 729 -60.03 -19.53 -29.18
CA ASP A 729 -61.48 -19.40 -29.13
C ASP A 729 -62.17 -20.34 -30.11
N LYS A 730 -63.44 -20.60 -29.88
CA LYS A 730 -64.23 -21.43 -30.79
C LYS A 730 -64.27 -20.81 -32.19
N ASP A 731 -64.26 -21.67 -33.20
CA ASP A 731 -64.26 -21.32 -34.63
C ASP A 731 -62.98 -20.61 -35.13
N GLU A 732 -61.98 -20.41 -34.26
CA GLU A 732 -60.66 -19.92 -34.64
C GLU A 732 -59.95 -20.90 -35.59
N LYS A 733 -59.30 -20.36 -36.63
CA LYS A 733 -58.57 -21.14 -37.63
C LYS A 733 -57.09 -21.16 -37.33
N VAL A 734 -56.53 -22.36 -37.22
CA VAL A 734 -55.09 -22.57 -37.00
C VAL A 734 -54.45 -23.33 -38.17
N THR A 735 -53.22 -22.96 -38.51
CA THR A 735 -52.39 -23.73 -39.45
C THR A 735 -51.71 -24.88 -38.72
N ILE A 736 -51.85 -26.10 -39.24
CA ILE A 736 -51.24 -27.32 -38.72
C ILE A 736 -49.95 -27.61 -39.49
N TYR A 737 -48.84 -27.76 -38.77
CA TYR A 737 -47.52 -28.09 -39.31
C TYR A 737 -47.22 -29.58 -39.29
N SER A 738 -47.62 -30.29 -38.22
CA SER A 738 -47.38 -31.72 -38.09
C SER A 738 -48.41 -32.38 -37.17
N LYS A 739 -48.49 -33.72 -37.24
CA LYS A 739 -49.40 -34.57 -36.48
C LYS A 739 -48.63 -35.76 -35.89
N THR A 740 -48.68 -35.94 -34.58
CA THR A 740 -47.99 -37.06 -33.90
C THR A 740 -48.89 -37.69 -32.85
N LYS A 741 -48.95 -39.03 -32.78
CA LYS A 741 -49.69 -39.74 -31.73
C LYS A 741 -48.87 -39.74 -30.44
N GLN A 742 -49.51 -39.43 -29.32
CA GLN A 742 -48.84 -39.29 -28.03
C GLN A 742 -49.32 -40.33 -27.01
N SER A 743 -48.71 -40.30 -25.82
CA SER A 743 -48.95 -41.27 -24.73
C SER A 743 -50.38 -41.25 -24.17
N ASP A 744 -51.12 -40.17 -24.36
CA ASP A 744 -52.54 -40.06 -23.98
C ASP A 744 -53.50 -40.75 -24.97
N GLY A 745 -52.95 -41.38 -26.03
CA GLY A 745 -53.71 -42.08 -27.06
C GLY A 745 -54.26 -41.19 -28.17
N TYR A 746 -54.17 -39.86 -28.02
CA TYR A 746 -54.63 -38.89 -29.02
C TYR A 746 -53.50 -38.49 -29.97
N TYR A 747 -53.87 -38.04 -31.17
CA TYR A 747 -52.95 -37.27 -31.99
C TYR A 747 -52.89 -35.83 -31.47
N TRP A 748 -51.70 -35.23 -31.54
CA TRP A 748 -51.45 -33.84 -31.25
C TRP A 748 -50.95 -33.14 -32.50
N TYR A 749 -51.51 -31.97 -32.77
CA TYR A 749 -51.13 -31.12 -33.87
C TYR A 749 -50.14 -30.07 -33.39
N LYS A 750 -48.98 -29.96 -34.05
CA LYS A 750 -48.13 -28.77 -33.94
C LYS A 750 -48.75 -27.67 -34.80
N ILE A 751 -49.03 -26.51 -34.23
CA ILE A 751 -49.75 -25.44 -34.91
C ILE A 751 -48.91 -24.16 -35.01
N LYS A 752 -49.29 -23.28 -35.94
CA LYS A 752 -48.87 -21.88 -35.94
C LYS A 752 -49.70 -21.13 -34.90
N TYR A 753 -49.06 -20.64 -33.84
CA TYR A 753 -49.69 -19.80 -32.83
C TYR A 753 -49.09 -18.39 -32.95
N ASN A 754 -49.91 -17.42 -33.37
CA ASN A 754 -49.46 -16.06 -33.72
C ASN A 754 -49.53 -15.07 -32.55
N GLU A 755 -49.74 -15.55 -31.33
CA GLU A 755 -49.77 -14.69 -30.16
C GLU A 755 -48.38 -14.15 -29.83
N THR A 756 -48.31 -12.84 -29.60
CA THR A 756 -47.07 -12.13 -29.21
C THR A 756 -46.75 -12.39 -27.74
N TRP A 757 -47.77 -12.52 -26.88
CA TRP A 757 -47.64 -12.78 -25.46
C TRP A 757 -48.19 -14.16 -25.14
N VAL A 758 -47.34 -15.02 -24.60
CA VAL A 758 -47.70 -16.41 -24.25
C VAL A 758 -47.23 -16.75 -22.85
N ASN A 759 -47.88 -17.73 -22.23
CA ASN A 759 -47.46 -18.21 -20.92
C ASN A 759 -46.09 -18.92 -21.04
N PRO A 760 -45.10 -18.51 -20.23
CA PRO A 760 -43.75 -19.05 -20.29
C PRO A 760 -43.68 -20.51 -19.84
N SER A 761 -42.64 -21.22 -20.28
CA SER A 761 -42.41 -22.58 -19.81
C SER A 761 -42.02 -22.59 -18.31
N PRO A 762 -42.41 -23.62 -17.54
CA PRO A 762 -41.96 -23.77 -16.16
C PRO A 762 -40.43 -23.77 -16.03
N THR A 763 -39.70 -24.29 -17.02
CA THR A 763 -38.23 -24.27 -17.06
C THR A 763 -37.68 -22.84 -17.14
N ASP A 764 -38.26 -21.99 -18.00
CA ASP A 764 -37.83 -20.60 -18.13
C ASP A 764 -38.18 -19.79 -16.87
N ILE A 765 -39.36 -19.99 -16.28
CA ILE A 765 -39.69 -19.36 -15.00
C ILE A 765 -38.70 -19.81 -13.93
N SER A 766 -38.46 -21.12 -13.80
CA SER A 766 -37.54 -21.71 -12.83
C SER A 766 -36.12 -21.13 -12.96
N TYR A 767 -35.68 -20.80 -14.18
CA TYR A 767 -34.39 -20.17 -14.39
C TYR A 767 -34.31 -18.78 -13.74
N TYR A 768 -35.32 -17.93 -13.94
CA TYR A 768 -35.30 -16.56 -13.44
C TYR A 768 -35.65 -16.42 -11.96
N ILE A 769 -36.46 -17.31 -11.39
CA ILE A 769 -36.75 -17.28 -9.95
C ILE A 769 -35.60 -17.86 -9.11
N ASN A 770 -34.71 -18.66 -9.69
CA ASN A 770 -33.63 -19.28 -8.91
C ASN A 770 -32.44 -18.31 -8.75
N PRO A 771 -32.17 -17.79 -7.54
CA PRO A 771 -31.10 -16.83 -7.33
C PRO A 771 -29.70 -17.42 -7.60
N THR A 772 -29.52 -18.73 -7.49
CA THR A 772 -28.21 -19.37 -7.72
C THR A 772 -27.77 -19.35 -9.19
N ASN A 773 -28.66 -19.02 -10.12
CA ASN A 773 -28.33 -18.91 -11.54
C ASN A 773 -27.60 -17.60 -11.89
N PHE A 774 -27.48 -16.68 -10.94
CA PHE A 774 -26.91 -15.35 -11.18
C PHE A 774 -25.68 -15.16 -10.28
N GLY A 775 -24.50 -15.07 -10.90
CA GLY A 775 -23.23 -15.00 -10.19
C GLY A 775 -22.88 -13.60 -9.69
N ILE A 776 -22.23 -13.51 -8.53
CA ILE A 776 -21.72 -12.25 -7.98
C ILE A 776 -20.82 -11.55 -9.01
N GLY A 777 -20.97 -10.24 -9.15
CA GLY A 777 -20.16 -9.41 -10.05
C GLY A 777 -20.66 -9.36 -11.50
N THR A 778 -21.70 -10.11 -11.87
CA THR A 778 -22.35 -9.96 -13.18
C THR A 778 -23.38 -8.84 -13.16
N SER A 779 -23.70 -8.28 -14.34
CA SER A 779 -24.82 -7.33 -14.46
C SER A 779 -26.14 -7.96 -14.02
N SER A 780 -26.37 -9.24 -14.30
CA SER A 780 -27.59 -9.94 -13.88
C SER A 780 -27.74 -10.06 -12.35
N TYR A 781 -26.65 -10.00 -11.59
CA TYR A 781 -26.69 -10.01 -10.13
C TYR A 781 -27.35 -8.75 -9.53
N TYR A 782 -27.33 -7.63 -10.25
CA TYR A 782 -27.91 -6.37 -9.80
C TYR A 782 -29.44 -6.40 -9.69
N GLN A 783 -30.09 -7.50 -10.09
CA GLN A 783 -31.51 -7.71 -9.79
C GLN A 783 -31.75 -7.81 -8.27
N PHE A 784 -30.71 -8.18 -7.50
CA PHE A 784 -30.71 -8.25 -6.05
C PHE A 784 -30.24 -6.95 -5.38
N LEU A 785 -29.95 -5.89 -6.15
CA LEU A 785 -29.56 -4.61 -5.58
C LEU A 785 -30.71 -4.10 -4.70
N MET A 786 -30.39 -3.80 -3.44
CA MET A 786 -31.31 -3.23 -2.47
C MET A 786 -31.59 -1.78 -2.87
N LEU A 787 -32.81 -1.56 -3.35
CA LEU A 787 -33.33 -0.29 -3.80
C LEU A 787 -33.72 0.61 -2.62
N SER A 788 -33.88 0.07 -1.41
CA SER A 788 -34.14 0.85 -0.20
C SER A 788 -32.88 1.38 0.49
N GLU A 789 -31.72 1.26 -0.16
CA GLU A 789 -30.43 1.73 0.35
C GLU A 789 -29.83 2.69 -0.68
N MET A 790 -29.44 3.88 -0.23
CA MET A 790 -28.83 4.88 -1.09
C MET A 790 -27.46 4.42 -1.61
N ALA A 791 -27.12 4.79 -2.84
CA ALA A 791 -25.81 4.52 -3.41
C ALA A 791 -24.73 5.44 -2.83
N GLY A 792 -25.10 6.65 -2.37
CA GLY A 792 -24.18 7.69 -1.92
C GLY A 792 -23.50 8.40 -3.10
N ALA A 793 -24.19 8.53 -4.24
CA ALA A 793 -23.62 9.08 -5.46
C ALA A 793 -23.41 10.60 -5.37
N ASP A 794 -22.26 11.07 -5.84
CA ASP A 794 -21.97 12.50 -5.95
C ASP A 794 -22.75 13.12 -7.12
N ALA A 795 -23.60 14.11 -6.82
CA ALA A 795 -24.50 14.73 -7.80
C ALA A 795 -23.75 15.41 -8.97
N TYR A 796 -22.58 15.99 -8.70
CA TYR A 796 -21.75 16.61 -9.73
C TYR A 796 -21.17 15.54 -10.67
N GLU A 797 -20.61 14.47 -10.11
CA GLU A 797 -20.10 13.34 -10.85
C GLU A 797 -21.18 12.68 -11.71
N VAL A 798 -22.38 12.47 -11.15
CA VAL A 798 -23.56 12.00 -11.90
C VAL A 798 -23.84 12.92 -13.07
N ASN A 799 -23.81 14.24 -12.87
CA ASN A 799 -24.03 15.19 -13.96
C ASN A 799 -22.96 15.12 -15.04
N GLN A 800 -21.68 14.99 -14.67
CA GLN A 800 -20.57 14.95 -15.64
C GLN A 800 -20.47 13.62 -16.38
N LYS A 801 -20.72 12.50 -15.71
CA LYS A 801 -20.44 11.16 -16.25
C LYS A 801 -21.69 10.43 -16.75
N ILE A 802 -22.85 10.68 -16.14
CA ILE A 802 -24.09 9.93 -16.42
C ILE A 802 -25.13 10.80 -17.16
N LEU A 803 -25.43 11.99 -16.63
CA LEU A 803 -26.51 12.85 -17.13
C LEU A 803 -26.06 13.89 -18.16
N THR A 804 -24.79 13.89 -18.55
CA THR A 804 -24.31 14.75 -19.64
C THR A 804 -24.99 14.36 -20.96
N ASN A 805 -25.56 15.37 -21.65
CA ASN A 805 -26.28 15.21 -22.92
C ASN A 805 -27.51 14.27 -22.83
N LYS A 806 -28.20 14.20 -21.68
CA LYS A 806 -29.40 13.36 -21.47
C LYS A 806 -30.70 14.16 -21.56
N GLY A 807 -30.79 15.04 -22.55
CA GLY A 807 -31.97 15.88 -22.78
C GLY A 807 -32.32 16.73 -21.55
N ILE A 808 -33.59 16.75 -21.17
CA ILE A 808 -34.10 17.52 -20.01
C ILE A 808 -33.52 17.05 -18.66
N LEU A 809 -32.94 15.84 -18.61
CA LEU A 809 -32.32 15.29 -17.40
C LEU A 809 -30.88 15.81 -17.20
N THR A 810 -30.32 16.54 -18.17
CA THR A 810 -28.99 17.14 -18.04
C THR A 810 -28.94 18.08 -16.85
N GLY A 811 -27.96 17.88 -15.95
CA GLY A 811 -27.79 18.71 -14.75
C GLY A 811 -28.67 18.31 -13.56
N LYS A 812 -29.50 17.27 -13.66
CA LYS A 812 -30.48 16.88 -12.63
C LYS A 812 -29.98 15.93 -11.56
N GLY A 813 -28.66 15.67 -11.47
CA GLY A 813 -28.06 14.77 -10.50
C GLY A 813 -28.49 15.03 -9.05
N GLN A 814 -28.49 16.30 -8.62
CA GLN A 814 -28.90 16.66 -7.25
C GLN A 814 -30.38 16.34 -6.97
N VAL A 815 -31.24 16.45 -7.98
CA VAL A 815 -32.68 16.14 -7.84
C VAL A 815 -32.88 14.65 -7.58
N PHE A 816 -32.12 13.79 -8.29
CA PHE A 816 -32.16 12.35 -8.06
C PHE A 816 -31.61 11.96 -6.69
N VAL A 817 -30.50 12.55 -6.27
CA VAL A 817 -29.93 12.34 -4.92
C VAL A 817 -30.93 12.75 -3.83
N ASN A 818 -31.56 13.92 -3.97
CA ASN A 818 -32.57 14.40 -3.02
C ASN A 818 -33.82 13.51 -3.01
N ALA A 819 -34.28 13.05 -4.17
CA ALA A 819 -35.41 12.14 -4.26
C ALA A 819 -35.10 10.79 -3.61
N GLY A 820 -33.89 10.27 -3.82
CA GLY A 820 -33.41 9.07 -3.15
C GLY A 820 -33.35 9.21 -1.64
N ALA A 821 -32.84 10.33 -1.13
CA ALA A 821 -32.82 10.62 0.31
C ALA A 821 -34.22 10.78 0.91
N LEU A 822 -35.13 11.46 0.21
CA LEU A 822 -36.49 11.73 0.69
C LEU A 822 -37.33 10.46 0.84
N TYR A 823 -37.19 9.53 -0.12
CA TYR A 823 -38.02 8.31 -0.18
C TYR A 823 -37.25 7.03 0.15
N ASN A 824 -36.03 7.16 0.65
CA ASN A 824 -35.12 6.05 0.92
C ASN A 824 -34.99 5.12 -0.29
N ILE A 825 -34.65 5.68 -1.46
CA ILE A 825 -34.48 4.95 -2.71
C ILE A 825 -33.07 5.10 -3.24
N ASN A 826 -32.52 4.03 -3.78
CA ASN A 826 -31.29 4.01 -4.54
C ASN A 826 -31.39 4.94 -5.76
N GLU A 827 -30.68 6.06 -5.71
CA GLU A 827 -30.71 7.12 -6.71
C GLU A 827 -30.17 6.68 -8.08
N ILE A 828 -29.27 5.69 -8.13
CA ILE A 828 -28.77 5.14 -9.40
C ILE A 828 -29.83 4.30 -10.10
N TYR A 829 -30.66 3.57 -9.34
CA TYR A 829 -31.86 2.93 -9.89
C TYR A 829 -32.83 3.97 -10.44
N LEU A 830 -33.12 5.05 -9.71
CA LEU A 830 -34.00 6.13 -10.19
C LEU A 830 -33.50 6.74 -11.50
N ILE A 831 -32.20 7.05 -11.58
CA ILE A 831 -31.58 7.57 -12.80
C ILE A 831 -31.68 6.57 -13.95
N SER A 832 -31.33 5.30 -13.70
CA SER A 832 -31.41 4.24 -14.72
C SER A 832 -32.83 4.09 -15.26
N HIS A 833 -33.82 4.11 -14.36
CA HIS A 833 -35.22 3.97 -14.69
C HIS A 833 -35.71 5.18 -15.51
N ALA A 834 -35.43 6.40 -15.05
CA ALA A 834 -35.83 7.60 -15.76
C ALA A 834 -35.19 7.69 -17.15
N LEU A 835 -33.90 7.34 -17.29
CA LEU A 835 -33.22 7.30 -18.58
C LEU A 835 -33.86 6.31 -19.56
N LEU A 836 -34.28 5.14 -19.07
CA LEU A 836 -34.95 4.13 -19.87
C LEU A 836 -36.33 4.62 -20.34
N GLU A 837 -37.19 5.03 -19.41
CA GLU A 837 -38.57 5.40 -19.68
C GLU A 837 -38.71 6.65 -20.55
N THR A 838 -37.77 7.59 -20.43
CA THR A 838 -37.81 8.85 -21.17
C THR A 838 -37.02 8.81 -22.47
N GLY A 839 -36.33 7.70 -22.78
CA GLY A 839 -35.39 7.63 -23.89
C GLY A 839 -34.29 8.69 -23.77
N ASN A 840 -33.57 8.70 -22.64
CA ASN A 840 -32.58 9.72 -22.29
C ASN A 840 -33.14 11.15 -22.25
N GLY A 841 -34.29 11.36 -21.59
CA GLY A 841 -34.90 12.67 -21.37
C GLY A 841 -35.49 13.33 -22.62
N SER A 842 -35.80 12.54 -23.65
CA SER A 842 -36.18 13.04 -24.98
C SER A 842 -37.63 12.76 -25.38
N SER A 843 -38.34 11.91 -24.64
CA SER A 843 -39.75 11.58 -24.88
C SER A 843 -40.65 12.81 -24.76
N PRO A 844 -41.83 12.82 -25.42
CA PRO A 844 -42.78 13.94 -25.30
C PRO A 844 -43.18 14.22 -23.84
N LEU A 845 -43.43 13.18 -23.04
CA LEU A 845 -43.74 13.30 -21.62
C LEU A 845 -42.59 13.90 -20.79
N ALA A 846 -41.34 13.63 -21.16
CA ALA A 846 -40.17 14.20 -20.50
C ALA A 846 -39.93 15.67 -20.89
N LYS A 847 -40.21 16.03 -22.14
CA LYS A 847 -40.07 17.43 -22.63
C LYS A 847 -41.18 18.35 -22.14
N GLY A 848 -42.30 17.77 -21.69
CA GLY A 848 -43.43 18.48 -21.13
C GLY A 848 -44.61 18.56 -22.11
N VAL A 849 -45.81 18.29 -21.62
CA VAL A 849 -47.05 18.35 -22.38
C VAL A 849 -47.89 19.53 -21.87
N LYS A 850 -48.30 20.43 -22.77
CA LYS A 850 -49.27 21.48 -22.43
C LYS A 850 -50.65 20.85 -22.32
N VAL A 851 -51.31 21.07 -21.19
CA VAL A 851 -52.62 20.48 -20.92
C VAL A 851 -53.62 21.55 -20.48
N LYS A 852 -54.89 21.28 -20.76
CA LYS A 852 -56.03 22.08 -20.31
C LYS A 852 -57.11 21.17 -19.76
N LYS A 853 -57.75 21.53 -18.65
CA LYS A 853 -58.88 20.80 -18.07
C LYS A 853 -60.01 20.71 -19.08
N LYS A 854 -60.55 19.52 -19.25
CA LYS A 854 -61.76 19.31 -20.04
C LYS A 854 -62.95 19.66 -19.17
N LEU A 855 -63.74 20.63 -19.59
CA LEU A 855 -64.94 21.08 -18.89
C LEU A 855 -66.20 20.57 -19.61
N ASP A 856 -67.24 20.25 -18.84
CA ASP A 856 -68.57 19.99 -19.37
C ASP A 856 -69.26 21.29 -19.82
N SER A 857 -70.47 21.19 -20.36
CA SER A 857 -71.25 22.36 -20.81
C SER A 857 -71.63 23.33 -19.69
N ASN A 858 -71.49 22.93 -18.42
CA ASN A 858 -71.78 23.73 -17.24
C ASN A 858 -70.51 24.33 -16.61
N GLY A 859 -69.33 24.08 -17.20
CA GLY A 859 -68.04 24.57 -16.70
C GLY A 859 -67.41 23.71 -15.61
N ASN A 860 -67.93 22.51 -15.31
CA ASN A 860 -67.34 21.61 -14.32
C ASN A 860 -66.28 20.70 -14.97
N PRO A 861 -65.22 20.29 -14.24
CA PRO A 861 -64.26 19.31 -14.74
C PRO A 861 -64.94 17.99 -15.10
N VAL A 862 -64.67 17.50 -16.31
CA VAL A 862 -65.03 16.14 -16.72
C VAL A 862 -64.12 15.16 -15.97
N ILE A 863 -64.69 14.12 -15.38
CA ILE A 863 -63.94 13.08 -14.67
C ILE A 863 -63.93 11.81 -15.52
N ASP A 864 -62.77 11.17 -15.70
CA ASP A 864 -62.68 9.83 -16.29
C ASP A 864 -63.31 8.83 -15.32
N PRO A 865 -64.42 8.17 -15.67
CA PRO A 865 -65.09 7.21 -14.79
C PRO A 865 -64.25 5.96 -14.51
N ALA A 866 -63.25 5.64 -15.35
CA ALA A 866 -62.38 4.49 -15.15
C ALA A 866 -61.28 4.73 -14.13
N THR A 867 -60.82 5.98 -13.97
CA THR A 867 -59.69 6.31 -13.09
C THR A 867 -60.05 7.28 -11.95
N GLY A 868 -61.20 7.96 -12.04
CA GLY A 868 -61.62 9.00 -11.10
C GLY A 868 -60.80 10.29 -11.22
N GLU A 869 -60.08 10.48 -12.32
CA GLU A 869 -59.17 11.62 -12.53
C GLU A 869 -59.83 12.70 -13.40
N GLU A 870 -59.47 13.97 -13.19
CA GLU A 870 -59.88 15.05 -14.09
C GLU A 870 -59.36 14.78 -15.51
N GLU A 871 -60.24 14.89 -16.48
CA GLU A 871 -59.92 14.70 -17.88
C GLU A 871 -59.27 15.96 -18.46
N ILE A 872 -58.29 15.75 -19.34
CA ILE A 872 -57.50 16.82 -19.95
C ILE A 872 -57.68 16.86 -21.47
N THR A 873 -57.25 17.96 -22.07
CA THR A 873 -56.96 18.08 -23.50
C THR A 873 -55.48 18.36 -23.66
N GLU A 874 -54.78 17.52 -24.41
CA GLU A 874 -53.41 17.78 -24.84
C GLU A 874 -53.39 18.90 -25.89
N LEU A 875 -52.46 19.83 -25.76
CA LEU A 875 -52.35 20.98 -26.64
C LEU A 875 -51.05 20.95 -27.43
N ALA A 876 -51.07 21.60 -28.60
CA ALA A 876 -49.86 21.82 -29.38
C ALA A 876 -48.80 22.58 -28.55
N SER A 877 -47.52 22.32 -28.80
CA SER A 877 -46.41 22.89 -28.04
C SER A 877 -46.35 24.42 -28.08
N ASP A 878 -46.91 25.04 -29.11
CA ASP A 878 -47.00 26.49 -29.33
C ASP A 878 -48.30 27.13 -28.80
N ALA A 879 -49.21 26.35 -28.19
CA ALA A 879 -50.47 26.88 -27.67
C ALA A 879 -50.24 28.01 -26.65
N ALA A 880 -50.93 29.14 -26.85
CA ALA A 880 -50.81 30.35 -26.04
C ALA A 880 -51.61 30.31 -24.72
N SER A 881 -52.62 29.44 -24.62
CA SER A 881 -53.46 29.25 -23.42
C SER A 881 -53.47 27.78 -23.03
N TYR A 882 -53.03 27.49 -21.81
CA TYR A 882 -52.97 26.17 -21.20
C TYR A 882 -53.09 26.33 -19.68
N ASP A 883 -53.48 25.28 -18.97
CA ASP A 883 -53.60 25.30 -17.50
C ASP A 883 -52.28 24.91 -16.82
N ALA A 884 -51.54 23.96 -17.42
CA ALA A 884 -50.20 23.58 -16.96
C ALA A 884 -49.34 22.99 -18.09
N ILE A 885 -48.03 22.99 -17.89
CA ILE A 885 -47.11 22.09 -18.59
C ILE A 885 -46.77 20.98 -17.60
N VAL A 886 -46.98 19.72 -18.00
CA VAL A 886 -46.81 18.56 -17.12
C VAL A 886 -45.74 17.63 -17.64
N TYR A 887 -45.04 16.98 -16.71
CA TYR A 887 -43.86 16.16 -16.97
C TYR A 887 -44.02 14.78 -16.35
N ASN A 888 -43.55 13.73 -17.01
CA ASN A 888 -43.55 12.38 -16.46
C ASN A 888 -42.23 11.68 -16.81
N MET A 889 -41.43 11.38 -15.79
CA MET A 889 -40.06 10.86 -15.95
C MET A 889 -39.94 9.35 -15.83
N TYR A 890 -41.00 8.65 -15.44
CA TYR A 890 -40.98 7.20 -15.21
C TYR A 890 -42.17 6.49 -15.89
N GLY A 891 -42.87 7.17 -16.80
CA GLY A 891 -44.02 6.59 -17.50
C GLY A 891 -45.21 6.24 -16.58
N VAL A 892 -45.28 6.81 -15.37
CA VAL A 892 -46.33 6.44 -14.40
C VAL A 892 -47.71 6.78 -14.96
N GLY A 893 -48.60 5.78 -15.05
CA GLY A 893 -49.95 5.95 -15.60
C GLY A 893 -50.02 6.05 -17.13
N ALA A 894 -48.91 5.83 -17.84
CA ALA A 894 -48.92 5.67 -19.30
C ALA A 894 -49.28 4.23 -19.67
N PHE A 895 -50.37 4.05 -20.42
CA PHE A 895 -50.82 2.73 -20.88
C PHE A 895 -50.65 2.61 -22.40
N ASP A 896 -50.40 1.41 -22.93
CA ASP A 896 -50.17 1.17 -24.37
C ASP A 896 -51.24 1.77 -25.30
N LYS A 897 -52.50 1.77 -24.85
CA LYS A 897 -53.63 2.34 -25.61
C LYS A 897 -53.66 3.87 -25.66
N CYS A 898 -52.95 4.55 -24.76
CA CYS A 898 -53.01 6.01 -24.57
C CYS A 898 -51.73 6.57 -23.88
N PRO A 899 -50.52 6.23 -24.32
CA PRO A 899 -49.32 6.44 -23.51
C PRO A 899 -49.06 7.92 -23.21
N LEU A 900 -49.28 8.80 -24.19
CA LEU A 900 -49.12 10.25 -24.01
C LEU A 900 -50.25 10.85 -23.17
N HIS A 901 -51.51 10.65 -23.57
CA HIS A 901 -52.69 11.18 -22.88
C HIS A 901 -52.77 10.76 -21.42
N CYS A 902 -52.72 9.45 -21.17
CA CYS A 902 -52.89 8.89 -19.84
C CYS A 902 -51.71 9.26 -18.93
N GLY A 903 -50.48 9.26 -19.46
CA GLY A 903 -49.30 9.72 -18.74
C GLY A 903 -49.34 11.22 -18.39
N ALA A 904 -49.84 12.07 -19.30
CA ALA A 904 -49.99 13.50 -19.07
C ALA A 904 -51.12 13.81 -18.08
N ARG A 905 -52.25 13.10 -18.16
CA ARG A 905 -53.35 13.22 -17.20
C ARG A 905 -52.91 12.85 -15.79
N LYS A 906 -52.16 11.75 -15.65
CA LYS A 906 -51.56 11.34 -14.38
C LYS A 906 -50.64 12.43 -13.84
N ALA A 907 -49.72 12.95 -14.65
CA ALA A 907 -48.81 14.01 -14.25
C ALA A 907 -49.52 15.32 -13.86
N PHE A 908 -50.65 15.64 -14.51
CA PHE A 908 -51.47 16.80 -14.17
C PHE A 908 -52.11 16.65 -12.79
N LYS A 909 -52.70 15.49 -12.50
CA LYS A 909 -53.28 15.18 -11.18
C LYS A 909 -52.25 15.25 -10.05
N GLU A 910 -51.06 14.72 -10.29
CA GLU A 910 -49.98 14.72 -9.28
C GLU A 910 -49.23 16.07 -9.19
N GLY A 911 -49.59 17.05 -10.02
CA GLY A 911 -48.98 18.38 -9.98
C GLY A 911 -47.51 18.41 -10.43
N TRP A 912 -47.11 17.49 -11.31
CA TRP A 912 -45.74 17.38 -11.84
C TRP A 912 -45.46 18.43 -12.91
N THR A 913 -45.49 19.69 -12.50
CA THR A 913 -45.42 20.87 -13.38
C THR A 913 -44.00 21.31 -13.73
N THR A 914 -42.99 20.60 -13.22
CA THR A 914 -41.58 20.80 -13.57
C THR A 914 -40.89 19.43 -13.69
N PRO A 915 -39.77 19.33 -14.43
CA PRO A 915 -38.95 18.12 -14.46
C PRO A 915 -38.60 17.62 -13.05
N ASP A 916 -38.25 18.53 -12.15
CA ASP A 916 -37.80 18.18 -10.80
C ASP A 916 -38.94 17.57 -9.97
N LYS A 917 -40.16 18.14 -10.05
CA LYS A 917 -41.35 17.57 -9.40
C LYS A 917 -41.69 16.19 -9.97
N ALA A 918 -41.52 15.99 -11.28
CA ALA A 918 -41.76 14.69 -11.91
C ALA A 918 -40.72 13.62 -11.51
N ILE A 919 -39.47 14.01 -11.30
CA ILE A 919 -38.41 13.11 -10.77
C ILE A 919 -38.77 12.67 -9.34
N VAL A 920 -39.13 13.63 -8.48
CA VAL A 920 -39.44 13.40 -7.07
C VAL A 920 -40.75 12.59 -6.92
N GLY A 921 -41.82 12.97 -7.62
CA GLY A 921 -43.10 12.27 -7.52
C GLY A 921 -43.10 10.88 -8.17
N GLY A 922 -42.26 10.64 -9.18
CA GLY A 922 -42.05 9.28 -9.69
C GLY A 922 -41.27 8.40 -8.71
N ALA A 923 -40.32 8.96 -7.97
CA ALA A 923 -39.64 8.25 -6.88
C ALA A 923 -40.63 7.86 -5.77
N GLU A 924 -41.50 8.80 -5.35
CA GLU A 924 -42.59 8.54 -4.40
C GLU A 924 -43.48 7.36 -4.84
N PHE A 925 -43.86 7.34 -6.11
CA PHE A 925 -44.66 6.24 -6.67
C PHE A 925 -43.96 4.89 -6.51
N VAL A 926 -42.65 4.81 -6.79
CA VAL A 926 -41.89 3.57 -6.62
C VAL A 926 -41.81 3.17 -5.14
N ALA A 927 -41.52 4.11 -4.24
CA ALA A 927 -41.45 3.85 -2.81
C ALA A 927 -42.76 3.23 -2.28
N LEU A 928 -43.87 3.96 -2.45
CA LEU A 928 -45.17 3.58 -1.89
C LEU A 928 -45.72 2.26 -2.46
N ASN A 929 -45.45 1.99 -3.74
CA ASN A 929 -46.05 0.83 -4.41
C ASN A 929 -45.23 -0.46 -4.32
N TYR A 930 -43.94 -0.35 -4.03
CA TYR A 930 -43.00 -1.48 -4.05
C TYR A 930 -42.11 -1.53 -2.82
N ILE A 931 -41.26 -0.52 -2.61
CA ILE A 931 -40.23 -0.55 -1.55
C ILE A 931 -40.89 -0.66 -0.16
N ASP A 932 -41.89 0.17 0.12
CA ASP A 932 -42.61 0.17 1.41
C ASP A 932 -43.44 -1.10 1.63
N LYS A 933 -43.64 -1.90 0.58
CA LYS A 933 -44.29 -3.22 0.65
C LYS A 933 -43.28 -4.37 0.78
N GLY A 934 -42.01 -4.07 1.02
CA GLY A 934 -40.94 -5.07 1.14
C GLY A 934 -40.45 -5.64 -0.20
N GLN A 935 -40.77 -4.97 -1.33
CA GLN A 935 -40.27 -5.31 -2.65
C GLN A 935 -39.11 -4.38 -3.05
N ASP A 936 -38.11 -4.31 -2.19
CA ASP A 936 -36.95 -3.42 -2.26
C ASP A 936 -35.80 -3.94 -3.15
N THR A 937 -36.05 -4.89 -4.05
CA THR A 937 -35.11 -5.27 -5.11
C THR A 937 -35.88 -5.46 -6.41
N ILE A 938 -35.21 -5.29 -7.56
CA ILE A 938 -35.86 -5.52 -8.87
C ILE A 938 -36.36 -6.97 -8.97
N TYR A 939 -35.64 -7.92 -8.37
CA TYR A 939 -36.09 -9.30 -8.22
C TYR A 939 -37.41 -9.40 -7.45
N LYS A 940 -37.50 -8.76 -6.27
CA LYS A 940 -38.72 -8.80 -5.44
C LYS A 940 -39.88 -8.04 -6.10
N MET A 941 -39.62 -6.96 -6.83
CA MET A 941 -40.62 -6.26 -7.64
C MET A 941 -41.21 -7.14 -8.74
N LYS A 942 -40.41 -8.05 -9.32
CA LYS A 942 -40.89 -8.99 -10.34
C LYS A 942 -41.57 -10.21 -9.76
N TRP A 943 -40.97 -10.83 -8.75
CA TRP A 943 -41.35 -12.17 -8.30
C TRP A 943 -42.13 -12.20 -6.99
N ASN A 944 -42.04 -11.14 -6.20
CA ASN A 944 -42.69 -10.99 -4.89
C ASN A 944 -42.63 -12.27 -4.05
N PRO A 945 -41.44 -12.75 -3.65
CA PRO A 945 -41.31 -14.00 -2.93
C PRO A 945 -42.04 -14.06 -1.58
N ALA A 946 -42.34 -12.91 -0.96
CA ALA A 946 -43.18 -12.83 0.24
C ALA A 946 -44.65 -13.20 -0.04
N ALA A 947 -45.15 -12.86 -1.24
CA ALA A 947 -46.50 -13.21 -1.71
C ALA A 947 -46.47 -13.54 -3.22
N PRO A 948 -45.97 -14.73 -3.60
CA PRO A 948 -45.68 -15.03 -5.00
C PRO A 948 -46.89 -14.91 -5.92
N GLY A 949 -46.66 -14.41 -7.13
CA GLY A 949 -47.73 -14.22 -8.12
C GLY A 949 -48.52 -12.91 -7.95
N THR A 950 -48.21 -12.07 -6.95
CA THR A 950 -48.98 -10.85 -6.67
C THR A 950 -48.12 -9.59 -6.77
N ASN A 951 -48.75 -8.45 -7.08
CA ASN A 951 -48.11 -7.11 -7.14
C ASN A 951 -46.78 -7.12 -7.94
N GLN A 952 -46.81 -7.68 -9.16
CA GLN A 952 -45.62 -7.75 -10.02
C GLN A 952 -45.51 -6.50 -10.89
N TYR A 953 -44.32 -5.91 -10.94
CA TYR A 953 -44.08 -4.71 -11.75
C TYR A 953 -44.27 -4.95 -13.25
N ALA A 954 -43.94 -6.15 -13.73
CA ALA A 954 -43.97 -6.48 -15.16
C ALA A 954 -44.44 -7.91 -15.42
N THR A 955 -45.07 -8.11 -16.58
CA THR A 955 -45.52 -9.42 -17.06
C THR A 955 -44.38 -10.29 -17.57
N ASP A 956 -43.36 -9.68 -18.20
CA ASP A 956 -42.19 -10.33 -18.76
C ASP A 956 -41.32 -11.01 -17.68
N ILE A 957 -41.13 -12.33 -17.80
CA ILE A 957 -40.30 -13.14 -16.88
C ILE A 957 -38.84 -12.69 -16.82
N GLY A 958 -38.31 -12.11 -17.89
CA GLY A 958 -36.94 -11.62 -17.96
C GLY A 958 -36.78 -10.19 -17.45
N TRP A 959 -37.88 -9.50 -17.11
CA TRP A 959 -37.87 -8.06 -16.85
C TRP A 959 -36.80 -7.65 -15.84
N ALA A 960 -36.71 -8.37 -14.71
CA ALA A 960 -35.78 -8.02 -13.65
C ALA A 960 -34.32 -8.01 -14.13
N VAL A 961 -33.92 -9.04 -14.87
CA VAL A 961 -32.56 -9.13 -15.43
C VAL A 961 -32.35 -8.16 -16.59
N LYS A 962 -33.38 -7.86 -17.38
CA LYS A 962 -33.28 -6.91 -18.50
C LYS A 962 -33.01 -5.47 -18.03
N GLN A 963 -33.39 -5.11 -16.80
CA GLN A 963 -33.14 -3.75 -16.26
C GLN A 963 -31.69 -3.54 -15.79
N THR A 964 -31.01 -4.62 -15.39
CA THR A 964 -29.79 -4.50 -14.62
C THR A 964 -28.52 -4.12 -15.39
N PRO A 965 -28.36 -4.37 -16.72
CA PRO A 965 -27.20 -3.90 -17.46
C PRO A 965 -27.03 -2.38 -17.41
N ASN A 966 -28.12 -1.62 -17.48
CA ASN A 966 -28.06 -0.16 -17.38
C ASN A 966 -27.57 0.27 -16.00
N ILE A 967 -28.14 -0.28 -14.93
CA ILE A 967 -27.73 0.01 -13.55
C ILE A 967 -26.25 -0.35 -13.34
N PHE A 968 -25.84 -1.55 -13.72
CA PHE A 968 -24.45 -2.01 -13.66
C PHE A 968 -23.50 -1.03 -14.37
N ASN A 969 -23.86 -0.60 -15.59
CA ASN A 969 -23.05 0.34 -16.35
C ASN A 969 -22.99 1.72 -15.69
N LEU A 970 -24.08 2.21 -15.09
CA LEU A 970 -24.06 3.48 -14.36
C LEU A 970 -23.11 3.44 -13.16
N TYR A 971 -23.15 2.38 -12.35
CA TYR A 971 -22.20 2.19 -11.26
C TYR A 971 -20.74 2.11 -11.74
N SER A 972 -20.50 1.52 -12.92
CA SER A 972 -19.14 1.45 -13.48
C SER A 972 -18.52 2.81 -13.82
N LEU A 973 -19.35 3.85 -13.99
CA LEU A 973 -18.91 5.22 -14.27
C LEU A 973 -18.53 5.99 -12.99
N LEU A 974 -18.93 5.51 -11.81
CA LEU A 974 -18.78 6.23 -10.55
C LEU A 974 -17.47 5.89 -9.82
N ASP A 975 -16.90 6.91 -9.19
CA ASP A 975 -15.68 6.83 -8.39
C ASP A 975 -15.99 6.31 -6.98
N SER A 976 -17.13 6.68 -6.40
CA SER A 976 -17.57 6.32 -5.05
C SER A 976 -19.03 5.84 -5.05
N TYR A 977 -19.33 4.74 -4.37
CA TYR A 977 -20.66 4.21 -4.12
C TYR A 977 -20.68 3.06 -3.09
N THR A 978 -21.88 2.82 -2.55
CA THR A 978 -22.21 1.60 -1.78
C THR A 978 -23.18 0.72 -2.58
N LEU A 979 -22.88 -0.58 -2.64
CA LEU A 979 -23.75 -1.63 -3.15
C LEU A 979 -24.17 -2.53 -2.00
N VAL A 980 -25.47 -2.62 -1.76
CA VAL A 980 -26.06 -3.61 -0.85
C VAL A 980 -26.90 -4.54 -1.71
N PHE A 981 -26.59 -5.84 -1.68
CA PHE A 981 -27.38 -6.87 -2.34
C PHE A 981 -28.17 -7.66 -1.30
N ASP A 982 -29.45 -7.89 -1.55
CA ASP A 982 -30.27 -8.81 -0.77
C ASP A 982 -30.74 -9.97 -1.65
N VAL A 983 -30.19 -11.16 -1.38
CA VAL A 983 -30.42 -12.36 -2.18
C VAL A 983 -31.44 -13.27 -1.48
N PRO A 984 -32.54 -13.63 -2.15
CA PRO A 984 -33.53 -14.52 -1.56
C PRO A 984 -32.95 -15.93 -1.33
N LYS A 985 -33.40 -16.60 -0.27
CA LYS A 985 -33.17 -18.01 0.03
C LYS A 985 -34.50 -18.74 0.22
N TYR A 986 -34.62 -19.91 -0.40
CA TYR A 986 -35.82 -20.75 -0.45
C TYR A 986 -35.49 -22.17 0.02
#